data_AF-A0A5Q2RJ38-F1
#
_entry.id   AF-A0A5Q2RJ38-F1
#
_cell.length_a   1.000
_cell.length_b   1.000
_cell.length_c   1.000
_cell.angle_alpha   90.00
_cell.angle_beta   90.00
_cell.angle_gamma   90.00
#
_symmetry.space_group_name_H-M   'P 1'
#
loop_
_entity.id
_entity.type
_entity.pdbx_description
1 polymer ?
#
loop_
_entity_poly.entity_id
_entity_poly.type
_entity_poly.pdbx_seq_one_letter_code
_entity_poly.pdbx_strand_id
1 'polypeptide(L)'
;MTGVALGRRYPRSIVDAVDDQPGASPAPPDAAAPTRDRGGAPTAPPVTLLMVAHEPGAWFDDVLGAVAALEYPALDVVVVDAASDEPVAPRVAATLPTARTLRLEENPGFGRAIDAARSQVDVGPLVILAHDDVLPDPGAVRALVEEAFRSNAAVVGPKMTRWDDPARLLAAGEGADKFGYPVPTVERGELDQEQHDAVRDVFTVPDGFTLVRADLLDAIGGFDPDGSWFGDDLDLCWRAHVAGGRVLVAPAARVRHLEALGERRPVDDRRRLQFRHRLRAMLGAYRPLSLVRIVPQLLVVHLGEVLFALVTGRPGQARDVASAWTWNLRRLGSLRQRRRALQSVRRVPDAEIRSLQVGGSARIAAFLRGQLAVGEDPFGSAATIGRRLVDTVAGPGRRSALVAWLAVVLVLVVGSRHLLARPIPAIGELVPFPEQIRPILDEWWSSWRRAGTGSEGFAASGYLLLAAGNALLLGAAGLLRTILVLGMLPLGLLGVWRLLAPAHSVRASISGLFAYLAIPIGYDSLATGSWSGLLAYGLVPWVFARLLRASGDAPFGAPDPPAGPRVDVPPLWRQTLVLGVLVALPAAVDPIWAALPLALVVAALPGSLVAGRLRGLLRMGVTALGAGVVAVALHLPWALELASPDAAWSTFVGGRDAEVPHVPISQLLRFDTGPIGSSLLTVAVLVAAAYVLLVGRGWRLAWAARAWSVALVGWGLLWAAGMGWVPVALPPAELLLAPAAVGMALATGLGAAAFDLDVRRRGFSWRQLASLAAGVALLLAALPVVAGAVGGRWLMPRADHHEALEFLDEAAAASDQRVVWFGHPEVLPVTGWPLVDGVSYATTLDGTPVAQDLWPGHPEDDDAPLRSSIDLALDGRTSRLGRLLAPMGVEYVVVVHRAAPAPYGGASRPAPPALTAALDEQLDLERLDVNPAVTVYRNASWSPRVAVHPAGTVAEAESLLPDGARLAATTDLAATAEPLEEHGPASASADLPEGVEVLVGSTPTDGWQVEVDGADLPVRRGFGWAPLVPIDTSGEVEVGWATATSHRLVLVAQLAIVALVAVVMYLTRAEAREQRRPGRTDRRRQVADRPPARRRARRDDGARRRAASPAPPPPAADEAVPRRRRRTR
;
A
#
# COMPACT_ATOMS: atom_id res chain seq x y z
N MET A 1 50.78 -14.23 13.32
CA MET A 1 51.49 -14.61 14.55
C MET A 1 50.89 -13.85 15.70
N THR A 2 50.25 -14.57 16.62
CA THR A 2 50.13 -14.36 18.09
C THR A 2 49.00 -15.27 18.55
N GLY A 3 49.38 -16.47 19.02
CA GLY A 3 48.46 -17.43 19.60
C GLY A 3 48.11 -17.03 21.02
N VAL A 4 46.84 -17.23 21.39
CA VAL A 4 46.39 -17.21 22.78
C VAL A 4 45.52 -18.46 22.96
N ALA A 5 46.10 -19.44 23.64
CA ALA A 5 45.40 -20.60 24.16
C ALA A 5 44.56 -20.15 25.36
N LEU A 6 43.25 -20.40 25.33
CA LEU A 6 42.36 -20.27 26.48
C LEU A 6 41.59 -21.57 26.62
N GLY A 7 42.10 -22.46 27.48
CA GLY A 7 41.36 -23.59 27.99
C GLY A 7 40.16 -23.09 28.79
N ARG A 8 38.95 -23.52 28.41
CA ARG A 8 37.73 -23.26 29.17
C ARG A 8 37.17 -24.59 29.69
N ARG A 9 37.21 -24.75 31.01
CA ARG A 9 36.46 -25.77 31.76
C ARG A 9 34.99 -25.35 31.77
N TYR A 10 34.11 -26.25 31.36
CA TYR A 10 32.66 -26.12 31.53
C TYR A 10 32.22 -26.72 32.87
N PRO A 11 31.16 -26.18 33.52
CA PRO A 11 30.62 -26.75 34.75
C PRO A 11 29.83 -28.04 34.48
N ARG A 12 29.89 -28.96 35.46
CA ARG A 12 29.24 -30.28 35.44
C ARG A 12 27.73 -30.18 35.69
N SER A 13 27.00 -30.99 34.90
CA SER A 13 25.72 -31.69 35.10
C SER A 13 24.57 -31.11 35.95
N ILE A 14 23.39 -31.21 35.35
CA ILE A 14 22.07 -31.33 36.00
C ILE A 14 21.95 -32.76 36.53
N VAL A 15 22.32 -32.99 37.78
CA VAL A 15 21.71 -33.95 38.71
C VAL A 15 21.96 -33.37 40.10
N ASP A 16 20.89 -33.15 40.85
CA ASP A 16 20.80 -32.88 42.31
C ASP A 16 19.92 -31.66 42.63
N ALA A 17 18.65 -31.94 42.95
CA ALA A 17 17.80 -31.06 43.74
C ALA A 17 16.59 -31.85 44.28
N VAL A 18 16.79 -32.69 45.31
CA VAL A 18 15.75 -33.01 46.30
C VAL A 18 16.42 -33.23 47.67
N ASP A 19 15.88 -32.51 48.65
CA ASP A 19 15.97 -32.62 50.12
C ASP A 19 17.19 -32.12 50.90
N ASP A 20 16.92 -31.02 51.62
CA ASP A 20 17.60 -30.47 52.77
C ASP A 20 17.03 -31.12 54.05
N GLN A 21 17.87 -31.70 54.92
CA GLN A 21 17.75 -31.68 56.39
C GLN A 21 19.09 -32.11 57.06
N PRO A 22 19.49 -31.52 58.20
CA PRO A 22 20.84 -31.71 58.76
C PRO A 22 20.87 -32.67 59.97
N GLY A 23 21.89 -33.54 60.06
CA GLY A 23 22.21 -34.20 61.34
C GLY A 23 23.13 -35.43 61.28
N ALA A 24 24.28 -35.31 61.98
CA ALA A 24 25.14 -36.35 62.58
C ALA A 24 26.30 -37.00 61.78
N SER A 25 27.43 -37.12 62.49
CA SER A 25 28.77 -37.61 62.11
C SER A 25 28.91 -39.16 62.14
N PRO A 26 30.04 -39.74 61.71
CA PRO A 26 30.10 -41.02 60.99
C PRO A 26 30.43 -42.25 61.86
N ALA A 27 30.03 -43.44 61.40
CA ALA A 27 30.57 -44.74 61.84
C ALA A 27 30.78 -45.67 60.62
N PRO A 28 31.81 -46.54 60.61
CA PRO A 28 32.30 -47.20 59.40
C PRO A 28 31.88 -48.70 59.38
N PRO A 29 32.38 -49.51 58.43
CA PRO A 29 31.57 -50.31 57.52
C PRO A 29 31.36 -51.76 58.00
N ASP A 30 30.23 -52.40 57.64
CA ASP A 30 30.31 -53.81 57.22
C ASP A 30 29.04 -54.41 56.60
N ALA A 31 29.32 -55.45 55.82
CA ALA A 31 28.48 -56.59 55.48
C ALA A 31 27.36 -56.44 54.42
N ALA A 32 27.79 -56.73 53.18
CA ALA A 32 27.21 -57.72 52.27
C ALA A 32 25.68 -57.89 52.21
N ALA A 33 25.13 -57.52 51.04
CA ALA A 33 23.88 -58.07 50.52
C ALA A 33 24.01 -58.29 48.98
N PRO A 34 23.30 -59.28 48.42
CA PRO A 34 23.83 -60.18 47.41
C PRO A 34 23.76 -59.65 45.98
N THR A 35 24.69 -60.14 45.16
CA THR A 35 24.72 -60.00 43.70
C THR A 35 23.37 -60.35 43.08
N ARG A 36 22.64 -59.33 42.62
CA ARG A 36 21.64 -59.49 41.57
C ARG A 36 22.34 -59.43 40.23
N ASP A 37 22.20 -60.54 39.54
CA ASP A 37 22.53 -60.84 38.15
C ASP A 37 22.45 -59.60 37.23
N ARG A 38 23.60 -59.23 36.65
CA ARG A 38 23.68 -58.21 35.60
C ARG A 38 23.25 -58.85 34.28
N GLY A 39 21.93 -58.95 34.08
CA GLY A 39 21.37 -59.05 32.73
C GLY A 39 21.81 -57.83 31.91
N GLY A 40 22.45 -58.08 30.78
CA GLY A 40 23.26 -57.11 30.03
C GLY A 40 22.57 -55.76 29.76
N ALA A 41 23.26 -54.68 30.11
CA ALA A 41 22.90 -53.34 29.65
C ALA A 41 22.97 -53.29 28.12
N PRO A 42 22.03 -52.61 27.42
CA PRO A 42 22.12 -52.45 25.97
C PRO A 42 23.44 -51.77 25.60
N THR A 43 24.19 -52.38 24.68
CA THR A 43 25.52 -51.91 24.23
C THR A 43 25.48 -50.64 23.38
N ALA A 44 24.29 -50.12 23.04
CA ALA A 44 24.07 -48.85 22.35
C ALA A 44 22.80 -48.14 22.85
N PRO A 45 22.75 -46.79 22.91
CA PRO A 45 21.57 -46.04 23.36
C PRO A 45 20.37 -46.21 22.40
N PRO A 46 19.13 -46.36 22.90
CA PRO A 46 17.97 -46.52 22.03
C PRO A 46 17.72 -45.27 21.16
N VAL A 47 17.43 -45.50 19.88
CA VAL A 47 17.10 -44.45 18.89
C VAL A 47 15.76 -44.79 18.26
N THR A 48 14.86 -43.80 18.19
CA THR A 48 13.60 -43.92 17.45
C THR A 48 13.67 -43.10 16.16
N LEU A 49 13.52 -43.74 15.00
CA LEU A 49 13.41 -43.08 13.70
C LEU A 49 11.93 -42.85 13.39
N LEU A 50 11.53 -41.58 13.34
CA LEU A 50 10.20 -41.13 12.96
C LEU A 50 10.24 -40.65 11.50
N MET A 51 9.71 -41.47 10.59
CA MET A 51 9.62 -41.15 9.17
C MET A 51 8.22 -40.67 8.80
N VAL A 52 8.09 -39.46 8.23
CA VAL A 52 6.80 -38.96 7.76
C VAL A 52 6.67 -39.21 6.26
N ALA A 53 5.61 -39.91 5.85
CA ALA A 53 5.30 -40.22 4.47
C ALA A 53 3.96 -39.60 4.04
N HIS A 54 3.92 -39.01 2.83
CA HIS A 54 2.69 -38.52 2.22
C HIS A 54 2.75 -38.66 0.70
N GLU A 55 1.85 -39.48 0.16
CA GLU A 55 1.83 -39.87 -1.26
C GLU A 55 3.24 -40.27 -1.76
N PRO A 56 3.93 -41.22 -1.08
CA PRO A 56 5.28 -41.62 -1.47
C PRO A 56 5.27 -42.30 -2.86
N GLY A 57 6.15 -41.84 -3.74
CA GLY A 57 6.32 -42.39 -5.09
C GLY A 57 7.14 -43.69 -5.13
N ALA A 58 7.74 -43.96 -6.30
CA ALA A 58 8.53 -45.18 -6.52
C ALA A 58 9.81 -45.23 -5.69
N TRP A 59 10.43 -44.08 -5.39
CA TRP A 59 11.65 -43.98 -4.57
C TRP A 59 11.48 -44.50 -3.14
N PHE A 60 10.25 -44.56 -2.64
CA PHE A 60 10.00 -44.94 -1.25
C PHE A 60 10.39 -46.39 -0.96
N ASP A 61 10.31 -47.28 -1.95
CA ASP A 61 10.78 -48.66 -1.79
C ASP A 61 12.31 -48.71 -1.61
N ASP A 62 13.06 -47.85 -2.33
CA ASP A 62 14.51 -47.69 -2.14
C ASP A 62 14.85 -47.12 -0.76
N VAL A 63 14.05 -46.17 -0.27
CA VAL A 63 14.19 -45.60 1.09
C VAL A 63 13.94 -46.67 2.15
N LEU A 64 12.87 -47.44 2.04
CA LEU A 64 12.57 -48.54 2.98
C LEU A 64 13.67 -49.61 2.97
N GLY A 65 14.20 -49.94 1.79
CA GLY A 65 15.33 -50.86 1.65
C GLY A 65 16.61 -50.32 2.31
N ALA A 66 16.89 -49.03 2.18
CA ALA A 66 18.02 -48.38 2.84
C ALA A 66 17.86 -48.33 4.36
N VAL A 67 16.64 -48.07 4.87
CA VAL A 67 16.35 -48.12 6.31
C VAL A 67 16.51 -49.55 6.85
N ALA A 68 16.13 -50.58 6.07
CA ALA A 68 16.33 -51.97 6.45
C ALA A 68 17.81 -52.37 6.57
N ALA A 69 18.68 -51.67 5.84
CA ALA A 69 20.13 -51.88 5.82
C ALA A 69 20.91 -51.07 6.87
N LEU A 70 20.23 -50.33 7.76
CA LEU A 70 20.90 -49.51 8.78
C LEU A 70 21.61 -50.39 9.83
N GLU A 71 22.88 -50.08 10.08
CA GLU A 71 23.75 -50.82 11.00
C GLU A 71 23.72 -50.22 12.41
N TYR A 72 22.55 -50.18 13.04
CA TYR A 72 22.41 -49.70 14.43
C TYR A 72 21.60 -50.68 15.30
N PRO A 73 22.17 -51.22 16.39
CA PRO A 73 21.60 -52.37 17.10
C PRO A 73 20.36 -52.06 17.97
N ALA A 74 20.10 -50.78 18.29
CA ALA A 74 18.99 -50.35 19.15
C ALA A 74 18.10 -49.32 18.42
N LEU A 75 17.75 -49.61 17.16
CA LEU A 75 16.91 -48.75 16.31
C LEU A 75 15.46 -49.24 16.31
N ASP A 76 14.54 -48.35 16.67
CA ASP A 76 13.10 -48.54 16.50
C ASP A 76 12.58 -47.60 15.39
N VAL A 77 11.73 -48.12 14.50
CA VAL A 77 11.28 -47.38 13.31
C VAL A 77 9.77 -47.20 13.35
N VAL A 78 9.33 -45.95 13.23
CA VAL A 78 7.93 -45.57 13.14
C VAL A 78 7.70 -44.78 11.86
N VAL A 79 6.84 -45.30 10.98
CA VAL A 79 6.42 -44.63 9.75
C VAL A 79 5.05 -43.98 9.97
N VAL A 80 4.99 -42.67 9.80
CA VAL A 80 3.78 -41.85 9.96
C VAL A 80 3.22 -41.53 8.58
N ASP A 81 2.11 -42.19 8.23
CA ASP A 81 1.32 -41.88 7.05
C ASP A 81 0.50 -40.61 7.29
N ALA A 82 0.96 -39.48 6.75
CA ALA A 82 0.31 -38.19 6.86
C ALA A 82 -0.84 -38.07 5.85
N ALA A 83 -1.85 -38.93 5.98
CA ALA A 83 -3.06 -38.97 5.16
C ALA A 83 -2.80 -39.16 3.65
N SER A 84 -2.01 -40.17 3.27
CA SER A 84 -1.88 -40.60 1.87
C SER A 84 -3.19 -41.20 1.35
N ASP A 85 -3.50 -41.02 0.07
CA ASP A 85 -4.66 -41.63 -0.60
C ASP A 85 -4.58 -43.17 -0.52
N GLU A 86 -3.42 -43.72 -0.89
CA GLU A 86 -3.09 -45.13 -0.71
C GLU A 86 -2.33 -45.32 0.62
N PRO A 87 -2.82 -46.18 1.54
CA PRO A 87 -2.13 -46.43 2.80
C PRO A 87 -0.72 -46.95 2.58
N VAL A 88 0.27 -46.40 3.29
CA VAL A 88 1.68 -46.82 3.14
C VAL A 88 2.00 -48.11 3.91
N ALA A 89 1.16 -48.50 4.87
CA ALA A 89 1.41 -49.62 5.77
C ALA A 89 1.72 -50.96 5.08
N PRO A 90 1.03 -51.36 3.98
CA PRO A 90 1.37 -52.59 3.26
C PRO A 90 2.78 -52.58 2.67
N ARG A 91 3.23 -51.43 2.13
CA ARG A 91 4.58 -51.28 1.56
C ARG A 91 5.65 -51.35 2.64
N VAL A 92 5.38 -50.71 3.79
CA VAL A 92 6.27 -50.76 4.97
C VAL A 92 6.37 -52.20 5.48
N ALA A 93 5.25 -52.89 5.71
CA ALA A 93 5.25 -54.26 6.26
C ALA A 93 5.99 -55.28 5.37
N ALA A 94 6.02 -55.06 4.05
CA ALA A 94 6.73 -55.92 3.11
C ALA A 94 8.27 -55.83 3.23
N THR A 95 8.80 -54.68 3.65
CA THR A 95 10.25 -54.40 3.66
C THR A 95 10.81 -54.24 5.08
N LEU A 96 10.02 -53.70 5.99
CA LEU A 96 10.33 -53.44 7.39
C LEU A 96 9.21 -54.04 8.29
N PRO A 97 9.15 -55.37 8.43
CA PRO A 97 8.07 -56.03 9.17
C PRO A 97 8.06 -55.70 10.68
N THR A 98 9.17 -55.21 11.22
CA THR A 98 9.31 -54.78 12.61
C THR A 98 8.98 -53.30 12.83
N ALA A 99 8.75 -52.51 11.77
CA ALA A 99 8.43 -51.09 11.88
C ALA A 99 6.95 -50.88 12.28
N ARG A 100 6.72 -49.86 13.10
CA ARG A 100 5.37 -49.41 13.48
C ARG A 100 4.84 -48.45 12.43
N THR A 101 3.57 -48.55 12.09
CA THR A 101 2.92 -47.63 11.15
C THR A 101 1.79 -46.89 11.84
N LEU A 102 1.85 -45.55 11.85
CA LEU A 102 0.79 -44.67 12.36
C LEU A 102 0.16 -43.95 11.18
N ARG A 103 -1.17 -43.87 11.12
CA ARG A 103 -1.86 -43.11 10.08
C ARG A 103 -2.61 -41.93 10.69
N LEU A 104 -2.41 -40.75 10.11
CA LEU A 104 -3.13 -39.53 10.44
C LEU A 104 -4.34 -39.35 9.53
N GLU A 105 -5.39 -38.71 10.04
CA GLU A 105 -6.63 -38.43 9.29
C GLU A 105 -6.47 -37.29 8.29
N GLU A 106 -5.62 -36.31 8.62
CA GLU A 106 -5.28 -35.17 7.77
C GLU A 106 -3.76 -35.08 7.59
N ASN A 107 -3.31 -34.30 6.59
CA ASN A 107 -1.90 -33.99 6.41
C ASN A 107 -1.58 -32.62 7.05
N PRO A 108 -1.05 -32.58 8.29
CA PRO A 108 -0.79 -31.34 9.00
C PRO A 108 0.56 -30.69 8.63
N GLY A 109 1.37 -31.30 7.76
CA GLY A 109 2.77 -30.94 7.53
C GLY A 109 3.75 -31.77 8.37
N PHE A 110 5.05 -31.61 8.09
CA PHE A 110 6.11 -32.47 8.65
C PHE A 110 6.22 -32.37 10.18
N GLY A 111 6.53 -31.18 10.72
CA GLY A 111 6.75 -31.03 12.16
C GLY A 111 5.53 -31.43 13.01
N ARG A 112 4.32 -31.12 12.54
CA ARG A 112 3.09 -31.50 13.24
C ARG A 112 2.79 -33.00 13.18
N ALA A 113 3.17 -33.68 12.10
CA ALA A 113 3.06 -35.13 12.00
C ALA A 113 4.02 -35.83 12.97
N ILE A 114 5.23 -35.28 13.14
CA ILE A 114 6.19 -35.74 14.17
C ILE A 114 5.59 -35.58 15.56
N ASP A 115 5.07 -34.41 15.92
CA ASP A 115 4.49 -34.18 17.25
C ASP A 115 3.28 -35.11 17.52
N ALA A 116 2.43 -35.33 16.52
CA ALA A 116 1.30 -36.25 16.62
C ALA A 116 1.76 -37.70 16.86
N ALA A 117 2.85 -38.13 16.21
CA ALA A 117 3.42 -39.45 16.42
C ALA A 117 4.05 -39.59 17.82
N ARG A 118 4.77 -38.56 18.28
CA ARG A 118 5.38 -38.53 19.62
C ARG A 118 4.35 -38.58 20.75
N SER A 119 3.14 -38.09 20.53
CA SER A 119 2.05 -38.22 21.52
C SER A 119 1.42 -39.61 21.59
N GLN A 120 1.67 -40.47 20.60
CA GLN A 120 1.03 -41.78 20.46
C GLN A 120 2.01 -42.94 20.65
N VAL A 121 3.31 -42.67 20.60
CA VAL A 121 4.37 -43.67 20.65
C VAL A 121 5.46 -43.23 21.60
N ASP A 122 5.87 -44.14 22.49
CA ASP A 122 7.06 -43.98 23.30
C ASP A 122 8.29 -43.91 22.40
N VAL A 123 9.01 -42.78 22.47
CA VAL A 123 10.26 -42.54 21.75
C VAL A 123 11.45 -42.72 22.69
N GLY A 124 12.56 -43.22 22.14
CA GLY A 124 13.84 -43.31 22.86
C GLY A 124 14.43 -41.94 23.22
N PRO A 125 15.53 -41.90 23.99
CA PRO A 125 16.21 -40.66 24.37
C PRO A 125 16.76 -39.87 23.17
N LEU A 126 16.92 -40.54 22.03
CA LEU A 126 17.34 -39.96 20.76
C LEU A 126 16.30 -40.23 19.69
N VAL A 127 15.93 -39.19 18.93
CA VAL A 127 14.91 -39.25 17.88
C VAL A 127 15.52 -38.81 16.55
N ILE A 128 15.38 -39.62 15.51
CA ILE A 128 15.70 -39.23 14.14
C ILE A 128 14.42 -38.79 13.45
N LEU A 129 14.43 -37.56 12.95
CA LEU A 129 13.38 -37.00 12.11
C LEU A 129 13.73 -37.31 10.65
N ALA A 130 12.88 -38.03 9.93
CA ALA A 130 13.17 -38.48 8.57
C ALA A 130 12.03 -38.19 7.58
N HIS A 131 12.39 -37.78 6.36
CA HIS A 131 11.48 -37.74 5.22
C HIS A 131 11.43 -39.09 4.50
N ASP A 132 10.34 -39.32 3.76
CA ASP A 132 10.13 -40.51 2.93
C ASP A 132 10.89 -40.50 1.58
N ASP A 133 11.70 -39.48 1.33
CA ASP A 133 12.50 -39.26 0.13
C ASP A 133 14.00 -39.03 0.43
N VAL A 134 14.44 -39.49 1.60
CA VAL A 134 15.85 -39.52 2.02
C VAL A 134 16.34 -40.96 2.12
N LEU A 135 17.41 -41.27 1.41
CA LEU A 135 18.08 -42.56 1.41
C LEU A 135 19.37 -42.47 2.24
N PRO A 136 19.38 -43.00 3.48
CA PRO A 136 20.56 -42.96 4.35
C PRO A 136 21.59 -44.04 3.99
N ASP A 137 22.87 -43.74 4.22
CA ASP A 137 23.93 -44.76 4.17
C ASP A 137 23.84 -45.71 5.39
N PRO A 138 24.29 -46.97 5.30
CA PRO A 138 24.16 -47.96 6.39
C PRO A 138 24.68 -47.50 7.74
N GLY A 139 25.80 -46.75 7.75
CA GLY A 139 26.43 -46.22 8.96
C GLY A 139 25.90 -44.86 9.45
N ALA A 140 24.90 -44.26 8.79
CA ALA A 140 24.48 -42.88 9.05
C ALA A 140 23.98 -42.68 10.48
N VAL A 141 23.11 -43.56 10.99
CA VAL A 141 22.57 -43.49 12.35
C VAL A 141 23.69 -43.57 13.39
N ARG A 142 24.60 -44.53 13.23
CA ARG A 142 25.75 -44.70 14.12
C ARG A 142 26.61 -43.44 14.16
N ALA A 143 26.93 -42.85 13.01
CA ALA A 143 27.73 -41.63 12.92
C ALA A 143 27.04 -40.41 13.58
N LEU A 144 25.72 -40.26 13.42
CA LEU A 144 24.96 -39.20 14.09
C LEU A 144 24.98 -39.35 15.61
N VAL A 145 24.77 -40.57 16.11
CA VAL A 145 24.75 -40.88 17.54
C VAL A 145 26.14 -40.69 18.16
N GLU A 146 27.17 -41.27 17.56
CA GLU A 146 28.56 -41.13 18.03
C GLU A 146 28.94 -39.65 18.13
N GLU A 147 28.58 -38.83 17.13
CA GLU A 147 28.87 -37.40 17.15
C GLU A 147 28.05 -36.64 18.20
N ALA A 148 26.76 -36.99 18.38
CA ALA A 148 25.91 -36.37 19.39
C ALA A 148 26.48 -36.53 20.80
N PHE A 149 26.99 -37.71 21.13
CA PHE A 149 27.65 -37.95 22.42
C PHE A 149 29.02 -37.28 22.51
N ARG A 150 29.86 -37.43 21.47
CA ARG A 150 31.23 -36.89 21.45
C ARG A 150 31.25 -35.37 21.61
N SER A 151 30.33 -34.68 20.96
CA SER A 151 30.26 -33.22 20.93
C SER A 151 29.20 -32.63 21.89
N ASN A 152 28.51 -33.49 22.66
CA ASN A 152 27.35 -33.13 23.49
C ASN A 152 26.33 -32.27 22.73
N ALA A 153 26.02 -32.68 21.50
CA ALA A 153 25.12 -31.96 20.62
C ALA A 153 23.67 -32.34 20.89
N ALA A 154 22.80 -31.34 20.81
CA ALA A 154 21.37 -31.53 21.02
C ALA A 154 20.62 -31.77 19.71
N VAL A 155 21.16 -31.27 18.60
CA VAL A 155 20.69 -31.50 17.23
C VAL A 155 21.90 -31.81 16.34
N VAL A 156 21.85 -32.89 15.58
CA VAL A 156 22.92 -33.35 14.69
C VAL A 156 22.33 -33.68 13.31
N GLY A 157 22.80 -32.97 12.29
CA GLY A 157 22.41 -33.21 10.89
C GLY A 157 23.51 -33.94 10.09
N PRO A 158 23.14 -34.68 9.04
CA PRO A 158 24.07 -35.35 8.14
C PRO A 158 24.58 -34.41 7.03
N LYS A 159 25.58 -34.89 6.28
CA LYS A 159 25.92 -34.36 4.96
C LYS A 159 24.95 -34.93 3.93
N MET A 160 24.24 -34.05 3.23
CA MET A 160 23.21 -34.40 2.25
C MET A 160 23.74 -34.25 0.83
N THR A 161 23.57 -35.28 0.01
CA THR A 161 23.96 -35.32 -1.41
C THR A 161 22.75 -35.54 -2.31
N ARG A 162 22.91 -35.30 -3.61
CA ARG A 162 21.83 -35.49 -4.57
C ARG A 162 21.44 -36.96 -4.70
N TRP A 163 20.15 -37.23 -4.89
CA TRP A 163 19.61 -38.57 -5.13
C TRP A 163 20.36 -39.36 -6.23
N ASP A 164 20.46 -38.76 -7.43
CA ASP A 164 21.05 -39.41 -8.62
C ASP A 164 22.58 -39.33 -8.69
N ASP A 165 23.20 -38.39 -7.98
CA ASP A 165 24.63 -38.09 -8.09
C ASP A 165 25.21 -37.81 -6.68
N PRO A 166 25.67 -38.85 -5.97
CA PRO A 166 26.20 -38.72 -4.61
C PRO A 166 27.46 -37.88 -4.53
N ALA A 167 28.16 -37.64 -5.65
CA ALA A 167 29.32 -36.75 -5.69
C ALA A 167 28.93 -35.26 -5.63
N ARG A 168 27.64 -34.93 -5.59
CA ARG A 168 27.13 -33.55 -5.51
C ARG A 168 26.42 -33.27 -4.21
N LEU A 169 26.89 -32.24 -3.52
CA LEU A 169 26.34 -31.76 -2.25
C LEU A 169 25.03 -31.00 -2.46
N LEU A 170 24.04 -31.29 -1.60
CA LEU A 170 22.82 -30.51 -1.46
C LEU A 170 22.87 -29.61 -0.22
N ALA A 171 23.34 -30.14 0.89
CA ALA A 171 23.46 -29.41 2.15
C ALA A 171 24.49 -30.06 3.07
N ALA A 172 25.13 -29.23 3.90
CA ALA A 172 25.92 -29.68 5.05
C ALA A 172 25.75 -28.66 6.18
N GLY A 173 24.49 -28.39 6.53
CA GLY A 173 24.08 -27.35 7.47
C GLY A 173 24.12 -25.93 6.89
N GLU A 174 23.48 -25.01 7.61
CA GLU A 174 23.28 -23.62 7.19
C GLU A 174 23.54 -22.65 8.35
N GLY A 175 24.10 -21.48 8.03
CA GLY A 175 24.03 -20.32 8.91
C GLY A 175 22.68 -19.61 8.79
N ALA A 176 22.41 -18.66 9.68
CA ALA A 176 21.31 -17.71 9.50
C ALA A 176 21.76 -16.30 9.91
N ASP A 177 21.21 -15.27 9.27
CA ASP A 177 21.39 -13.90 9.76
C ASP A 177 20.42 -13.59 10.91
N LYS A 178 20.56 -12.40 11.50
CA LYS A 178 19.71 -11.95 12.61
C LYS A 178 18.20 -11.88 12.28
N PHE A 179 17.82 -11.90 11.00
CA PHE A 179 16.43 -11.91 10.54
C PHE A 179 15.94 -13.33 10.19
N GLY A 180 16.76 -14.35 10.42
CA GLY A 180 16.50 -15.74 10.08
C GLY A 180 16.75 -16.08 8.62
N TYR A 181 17.42 -15.22 7.84
CA TYR A 181 17.69 -15.53 6.44
C TYR A 181 18.74 -16.65 6.37
N PRO A 182 18.43 -17.82 5.76
CA PRO A 182 19.38 -18.92 5.68
C PRO A 182 20.58 -18.57 4.80
N VAL A 183 21.76 -19.00 5.24
CA VAL A 183 23.03 -18.85 4.54
C VAL A 183 23.61 -20.24 4.34
N PRO A 184 23.53 -20.81 3.13
CA PRO A 184 24.00 -22.16 2.91
C PRO A 184 25.52 -22.21 3.11
N THR A 185 25.99 -23.29 3.74
CA THR A 185 27.44 -23.49 3.96
C THR A 185 28.12 -24.15 2.76
N VAL A 186 27.33 -24.74 1.86
CA VAL A 186 27.77 -25.36 0.61
C VAL A 186 26.99 -24.77 -0.55
N GLU A 187 27.60 -24.65 -1.72
CA GLU A 187 26.84 -24.32 -2.93
C GLU A 187 26.09 -25.56 -3.40
N ARG A 188 24.80 -25.45 -3.74
CA ARG A 188 24.06 -26.62 -4.22
C ARG A 188 24.64 -27.14 -5.53
N GLY A 189 24.85 -28.45 -5.59
CA GLY A 189 25.50 -29.14 -6.71
C GLY A 189 27.02 -28.98 -6.75
N GLU A 190 27.64 -28.37 -5.72
CA GLU A 190 29.08 -28.40 -5.47
C GLU A 190 29.57 -29.84 -5.42
N LEU A 191 30.73 -30.12 -6.02
CA LEU A 191 31.32 -31.45 -5.98
C LEU A 191 31.86 -31.73 -4.58
N ASP A 192 31.56 -32.90 -4.06
CA ASP A 192 32.11 -33.40 -2.80
C ASP A 192 33.54 -33.89 -3.03
N GLN A 193 34.50 -33.06 -2.65
CA GLN A 193 35.94 -33.29 -2.66
C GLN A 193 36.46 -33.40 -1.21
N GLU A 194 35.60 -33.82 -0.28
CA GLU A 194 35.89 -33.95 1.16
C GLU A 194 36.15 -32.60 1.87
N GLN A 195 35.89 -31.48 1.20
CA GLN A 195 36.10 -30.13 1.73
C GLN A 195 35.14 -29.74 2.86
N HIS A 196 34.08 -30.54 3.08
CA HIS A 196 33.10 -30.37 4.16
C HIS A 196 33.08 -31.55 5.14
N ASP A 197 34.17 -32.32 5.24
CA ASP A 197 34.25 -33.53 6.10
C ASP A 197 34.69 -33.24 7.55
N ALA A 198 34.86 -31.97 7.91
CA ALA A 198 35.05 -31.55 9.30
C ALA A 198 33.70 -31.36 10.02
N VAL A 199 33.60 -31.86 11.26
CA VAL A 199 32.47 -31.56 12.15
C VAL A 199 32.45 -30.07 12.45
N ARG A 200 31.28 -29.45 12.25
CA ARG A 200 31.10 -28.00 12.42
C ARG A 200 29.82 -27.64 13.13
N ASP A 201 29.90 -26.62 13.98
CA ASP A 201 28.72 -25.95 14.52
C ASP A 201 28.06 -25.15 13.40
N VAL A 202 26.74 -25.28 13.32
CA VAL A 202 25.91 -24.56 12.35
C VAL A 202 24.71 -23.96 13.04
N PHE A 203 24.08 -22.96 12.42
CA PHE A 203 22.89 -22.37 13.01
C PHE A 203 21.67 -23.29 12.83
N THR A 204 21.54 -23.89 11.65
CA THR A 204 20.43 -24.76 11.26
C THR A 204 20.96 -26.00 10.55
N VAL A 205 20.30 -27.14 10.76
CA VAL A 205 20.44 -28.35 9.92
C VAL A 205 19.11 -28.66 9.23
N PRO A 206 19.11 -29.11 7.97
CA PRO A 206 17.88 -29.51 7.29
C PRO A 206 17.19 -30.67 8.01
N ASP A 207 15.87 -30.66 8.06
CA ASP A 207 15.03 -31.60 8.83
C ASP A 207 14.84 -32.99 8.18
N GLY A 208 15.31 -33.19 6.94
CA GLY A 208 15.05 -34.42 6.17
C GLY A 208 15.63 -35.73 6.73
N PHE A 209 16.70 -35.68 7.54
CA PHE A 209 17.23 -36.84 8.28
C PHE A 209 18.08 -36.36 9.45
N THR A 210 17.46 -35.85 10.52
CA THR A 210 18.16 -35.14 11.61
C THR A 210 17.95 -35.81 12.96
N LEU A 211 19.03 -36.01 13.71
CA LEU A 211 19.00 -36.54 15.07
C LEU A 211 18.77 -35.41 16.07
N VAL A 212 17.79 -35.59 16.97
CA VAL A 212 17.42 -34.64 18.03
C VAL A 212 17.32 -35.40 19.35
N ARG A 213 17.80 -34.80 20.45
CA ARG A 213 17.55 -35.36 21.79
C ARG A 213 16.08 -35.20 22.18
N ALA A 214 15.48 -36.25 22.72
CA ALA A 214 14.08 -36.22 23.13
C ALA A 214 13.81 -35.18 24.22
N ASP A 215 14.72 -35.06 25.20
CA ASP A 215 14.61 -34.11 26.32
C ASP A 215 14.63 -32.64 25.85
N LEU A 216 15.42 -32.32 24.83
CA LEU A 216 15.40 -31.00 24.19
C LEU A 216 14.04 -30.75 23.53
N LEU A 217 13.56 -31.72 22.75
CA LEU A 217 12.33 -31.59 21.98
C LEU A 217 11.11 -31.40 22.90
N ASP A 218 11.11 -32.05 24.07
CA ASP A 218 10.14 -31.84 25.14
C ASP A 218 10.28 -30.46 25.79
N ALA A 219 11.52 -30.06 26.13
CA ALA A 219 11.78 -28.76 26.76
C ALA A 219 11.33 -27.58 25.88
N ILE A 220 11.53 -27.66 24.57
CA ILE A 220 11.11 -26.59 23.63
C ILE A 220 9.65 -26.72 23.16
N GLY A 221 8.95 -27.79 23.54
CA GLY A 221 7.54 -28.03 23.25
C GLY A 221 7.24 -28.45 21.80
N GLY A 222 8.08 -29.28 21.18
CA GLY A 222 7.84 -29.81 19.83
C GLY A 222 7.98 -28.79 18.71
N PHE A 223 7.19 -28.89 17.65
CA PHE A 223 7.16 -27.95 16.51
C PHE A 223 6.15 -26.82 16.71
N ASP A 224 6.04 -25.91 15.75
CA ASP A 224 5.04 -24.84 15.78
C ASP A 224 3.67 -25.34 15.32
N PRO A 225 2.60 -25.26 16.14
CA PRO A 225 1.26 -25.71 15.73
C PRO A 225 0.65 -24.86 14.61
N ASP A 226 1.09 -23.61 14.45
CA ASP A 226 0.73 -22.74 13.31
C ASP A 226 1.70 -22.89 12.13
N GLY A 227 2.81 -23.61 12.32
CA GLY A 227 3.73 -24.02 11.27
C GLY A 227 3.06 -25.02 10.34
N SER A 228 3.49 -25.04 9.08
CA SER A 228 2.92 -25.95 8.08
C SER A 228 3.99 -26.55 7.18
N TRP A 229 4.59 -25.73 6.32
CA TRP A 229 5.57 -26.14 5.33
C TRP A 229 6.69 -25.09 5.23
N PHE A 230 7.94 -25.54 5.13
CA PHE A 230 9.15 -24.73 4.99
C PHE A 230 9.45 -23.83 6.21
N GLY A 231 10.58 -24.05 6.87
CA GLY A 231 11.07 -23.25 8.01
C GLY A 231 11.00 -23.95 9.38
N ASP A 232 10.57 -25.20 9.41
CA ASP A 232 10.51 -26.04 10.62
C ASP A 232 11.94 -26.30 11.16
N ASP A 233 12.89 -26.55 10.26
CA ASP A 233 14.32 -26.65 10.50
C ASP A 233 14.91 -25.42 11.22
N LEU A 234 14.69 -24.22 10.67
CA LEU A 234 15.16 -22.96 11.24
C LEU A 234 14.56 -22.71 12.61
N ASP A 235 13.24 -22.91 12.75
CA ASP A 235 12.55 -22.69 14.01
C ASP A 235 13.01 -23.67 15.10
N LEU A 236 13.13 -24.96 14.78
CA LEU A 236 13.60 -25.99 15.70
C LEU A 236 15.02 -25.70 16.19
N CYS A 237 15.96 -25.47 15.26
CA CYS A 237 17.36 -25.22 15.60
C CYS A 237 17.54 -23.91 16.37
N TRP A 238 16.81 -22.85 16.01
CA TRP A 238 16.89 -21.59 16.75
C TRP A 238 16.38 -21.75 18.18
N ARG A 239 15.28 -22.47 18.40
CA ARG A 239 14.80 -22.78 19.75
C ARG A 239 15.76 -23.69 20.52
N ALA A 240 16.41 -24.63 19.84
CA ALA A 240 17.48 -25.43 20.43
C ALA A 240 18.61 -24.55 20.98
N HIS A 241 19.11 -23.59 20.18
CA HIS A 241 20.11 -22.61 20.62
C HIS A 241 19.62 -21.77 21.82
N VAL A 242 18.35 -21.36 21.82
CA VAL A 242 17.74 -20.60 22.94
C VAL A 242 17.75 -21.43 24.25
N ALA A 243 17.46 -22.73 24.16
CA ALA A 243 17.50 -23.66 25.28
C ALA A 243 18.94 -24.07 25.69
N GLY A 244 19.97 -23.60 24.98
CA GLY A 244 21.37 -23.95 25.22
C GLY A 244 21.81 -25.25 24.58
N GLY A 245 21.01 -25.80 23.66
CA GLY A 245 21.38 -26.95 22.84
C GLY A 245 22.38 -26.57 21.76
N ARG A 246 23.39 -27.41 21.55
CA ARG A 246 24.38 -27.26 20.48
C ARG A 246 23.87 -27.94 19.20
N VAL A 247 23.99 -27.25 18.07
CA VAL A 247 23.54 -27.72 16.74
C VAL A 247 24.77 -27.86 15.83
N LEU A 248 24.98 -29.04 15.25
CA LEU A 248 26.13 -29.31 14.40
C LEU A 248 25.83 -30.27 13.25
N VAL A 249 26.80 -30.39 12.34
CA VAL A 249 26.77 -31.37 11.24
C VAL A 249 27.82 -32.45 11.48
N ALA A 250 27.40 -33.71 11.35
CA ALA A 250 28.26 -34.88 11.36
C ALA A 250 28.46 -35.38 9.91
N PRO A 251 29.54 -34.99 9.22
CA PRO A 251 29.68 -35.27 7.78
C PRO A 251 29.99 -36.73 7.45
N ALA A 252 30.39 -37.52 8.45
CA ALA A 252 30.48 -38.98 8.35
C ALA A 252 29.10 -39.64 8.19
N ALA A 253 28.03 -39.00 8.66
CA ALA A 253 26.67 -39.40 8.33
C ALA A 253 26.30 -38.82 6.96
N ARG A 254 26.14 -39.69 5.97
CA ARG A 254 25.82 -39.31 4.59
C ARG A 254 24.43 -39.82 4.23
N VAL A 255 23.66 -38.95 3.58
CA VAL A 255 22.31 -39.29 3.10
C VAL A 255 22.08 -38.67 1.71
N ARG A 256 21.31 -39.36 0.88
CA ARG A 256 20.88 -38.88 -0.44
C ARG A 256 19.45 -38.37 -0.37
N HIS A 257 19.18 -37.16 -0.84
CA HIS A 257 17.86 -36.54 -0.75
C HIS A 257 17.32 -36.21 -2.15
N LEU A 258 16.08 -36.60 -2.42
CA LEU A 258 15.39 -36.35 -3.69
C LEU A 258 14.71 -34.97 -3.70
N GLU A 259 14.26 -34.48 -2.54
CA GLU A 259 13.52 -33.23 -2.36
C GLU A 259 12.20 -33.17 -3.16
N ALA A 260 11.48 -34.28 -3.19
CA ALA A 260 10.28 -34.54 -3.99
C ALA A 260 9.04 -33.72 -3.55
N LEU A 261 9.13 -32.96 -2.46
CA LEU A 261 8.04 -32.08 -2.00
C LEU A 261 7.56 -31.11 -3.08
N GLY A 262 8.48 -30.61 -3.94
CA GLY A 262 8.14 -29.73 -5.06
C GLY A 262 7.43 -30.44 -6.22
N GLU A 263 7.62 -31.75 -6.38
CA GLU A 263 6.96 -32.57 -7.40
C GLU A 263 5.56 -32.99 -6.95
N ARG A 264 5.39 -33.34 -5.66
CA ARG A 264 4.10 -33.74 -5.06
C ARG A 264 3.17 -32.56 -4.84
N ARG A 265 3.72 -31.37 -4.61
CA ARG A 265 2.99 -30.11 -4.63
C ARG A 265 3.74 -29.06 -5.44
N PRO A 266 3.23 -28.65 -6.61
CA PRO A 266 3.59 -27.35 -7.15
C PRO A 266 3.05 -26.27 -6.22
N VAL A 267 3.82 -25.92 -5.18
CA VAL A 267 3.43 -24.89 -4.23
C VAL A 267 3.64 -23.53 -4.90
N ASP A 268 2.58 -22.99 -5.52
CA ASP A 268 2.56 -21.63 -6.10
C ASP A 268 3.00 -20.53 -5.10
N ASP A 269 2.95 -20.84 -3.79
CA ASP A 269 3.19 -19.94 -2.66
C ASP A 269 4.44 -20.28 -1.80
N ARG A 270 5.41 -21.09 -2.27
CA ARG A 270 6.60 -21.52 -1.48
C ARG A 270 7.31 -20.33 -0.81
N ARG A 271 7.64 -19.31 -1.60
CA ARG A 271 8.29 -18.06 -1.14
C ARG A 271 7.52 -17.40 0.00
N ARG A 272 6.20 -17.33 -0.16
CA ARG A 272 5.29 -16.72 0.79
C ARG A 272 5.29 -17.44 2.14
N LEU A 273 5.32 -18.79 2.13
CA LEU A 273 5.41 -19.60 3.34
C LEU A 273 6.75 -19.44 4.04
N GLN A 274 7.86 -19.46 3.28
CA GLN A 274 9.20 -19.21 3.83
C GLN A 274 9.29 -17.84 4.52
N PHE A 275 8.78 -16.76 3.92
CA PHE A 275 8.75 -15.45 4.57
C PHE A 275 7.92 -15.45 5.87
N ARG A 276 6.78 -16.15 5.89
CA ARG A 276 5.89 -16.22 7.06
C ARG A 276 6.55 -16.93 8.23
N HIS A 277 7.05 -18.14 8.00
CA HIS A 277 7.61 -18.98 9.04
C HIS A 277 8.97 -18.46 9.50
N ARG A 278 9.79 -17.89 8.60
CA ARG A 278 11.03 -17.20 8.99
C ARG A 278 10.77 -16.02 9.92
N LEU A 279 9.81 -15.15 9.56
CA LEU A 279 9.41 -14.03 10.41
C LEU A 279 8.90 -14.56 11.76
N ARG A 280 8.12 -15.65 11.75
CA ARG A 280 7.60 -16.27 12.97
C ARG A 280 8.69 -16.84 13.87
N ALA A 281 9.64 -17.60 13.32
CA ALA A 281 10.78 -18.14 14.05
C ALA A 281 11.59 -17.02 14.73
N MET A 282 11.90 -15.96 13.97
CA MET A 282 12.62 -14.80 14.49
C MET A 282 11.84 -14.07 15.61
N LEU A 283 10.55 -13.78 15.37
CA LEU A 283 9.69 -13.13 16.35
C LEU A 283 9.41 -14.01 17.57
N GLY A 284 9.49 -15.33 17.45
CA GLY A 284 9.32 -16.29 18.54
C GLY A 284 10.56 -16.40 19.42
N ALA A 285 11.74 -16.43 18.81
CA ALA A 285 13.00 -16.74 19.49
C ALA A 285 13.54 -15.58 20.34
N TYR A 286 13.62 -14.35 19.80
CA TYR A 286 14.28 -13.22 20.47
C TYR A 286 13.58 -12.74 21.75
N ARG A 287 14.36 -12.16 22.69
CA ARG A 287 13.80 -11.45 23.85
C ARG A 287 13.05 -10.17 23.41
N PRO A 288 12.05 -9.71 24.18
CA PRO A 288 11.28 -8.49 23.84
C PRO A 288 12.17 -7.27 23.58
N LEU A 289 13.19 -7.04 24.40
CA LEU A 289 14.13 -5.91 24.25
C LEU A 289 14.94 -5.99 22.95
N SER A 290 15.32 -7.18 22.51
CA SER A 290 16.02 -7.37 21.23
C SER A 290 15.11 -7.10 20.04
N LEU A 291 13.82 -7.42 20.14
CA LEU A 291 12.84 -7.13 19.08
C LEU A 291 12.64 -5.63 18.86
N VAL A 292 12.69 -4.80 19.91
CA VAL A 292 12.62 -3.33 19.78
C VAL A 292 13.69 -2.80 18.83
N ARG A 293 14.86 -3.44 18.79
CA ARG A 293 15.95 -3.08 17.87
C ARG A 293 15.86 -3.78 16.51
N ILE A 294 15.49 -5.06 16.48
CA ILE A 294 15.55 -5.90 15.27
C ILE A 294 14.35 -5.66 14.34
N VAL A 295 13.15 -5.47 14.89
CA VAL A 295 11.92 -5.27 14.11
C VAL A 295 12.00 -4.01 13.24
N PRO A 296 12.41 -2.83 13.74
CA PRO A 296 12.57 -1.65 12.90
C PRO A 296 13.58 -1.86 11.76
N GLN A 297 14.70 -2.54 12.03
CA GLN A 297 15.69 -2.84 10.99
C GLN A 297 15.12 -3.78 9.92
N LEU A 298 14.36 -4.79 10.33
CA LEU A 298 13.71 -5.69 9.37
C LEU A 298 12.64 -4.97 8.55
N LEU A 299 11.87 -4.06 9.15
CA LEU A 299 10.90 -3.24 8.44
C LEU A 299 11.57 -2.41 7.34
N VAL A 300 12.74 -1.82 7.60
CA VAL A 300 13.52 -1.09 6.58
C VAL A 300 13.96 -2.04 5.45
N VAL A 301 14.48 -3.23 5.77
CA VAL A 301 14.89 -4.22 4.75
C VAL A 301 13.69 -4.66 3.91
N HIS A 302 12.56 -4.95 4.53
CA HIS A 302 11.34 -5.37 3.85
C HIS A 302 10.68 -4.24 3.05
N LEU A 303 10.75 -2.99 3.51
CA LEU A 303 10.33 -1.83 2.74
C LEU A 303 11.18 -1.69 1.48
N GLY A 304 12.51 -1.76 1.60
CA GLY A 304 13.42 -1.77 0.45
C GLY A 304 13.12 -2.91 -0.53
N GLU A 305 12.81 -4.10 -0.02
CA GLU A 305 12.43 -5.24 -0.85
C GLU A 305 11.09 -5.05 -1.56
N VAL A 306 10.08 -4.51 -0.87
CA VAL A 306 8.79 -4.17 -1.47
C VAL A 306 8.98 -3.13 -2.57
N LEU A 307 9.74 -2.06 -2.31
CA LEU A 307 10.05 -1.03 -3.31
C LEU A 307 10.78 -1.62 -4.52
N PHE A 308 11.81 -2.44 -4.30
CA PHE A 308 12.54 -3.12 -5.37
C PHE A 308 11.63 -4.04 -6.19
N ALA A 309 10.77 -4.83 -5.53
CA ALA A 309 9.80 -5.68 -6.19
C ALA A 309 8.76 -4.88 -7.00
N LEU A 310 8.34 -3.72 -6.50
CA LEU A 310 7.43 -2.83 -7.22
C LEU A 310 8.11 -2.23 -8.46
N VAL A 311 9.35 -1.74 -8.32
CA VAL A 311 10.19 -1.18 -9.40
C VAL A 311 10.49 -2.23 -10.48
N THR A 312 10.86 -3.45 -10.09
CA THR A 312 11.17 -4.52 -11.04
C THR A 312 9.95 -5.21 -11.63
N GLY A 313 8.74 -4.71 -11.35
CA GLY A 313 7.49 -5.23 -11.91
C GLY A 313 7.06 -6.59 -11.32
N ARG A 314 7.50 -6.93 -10.10
CA ARG A 314 7.21 -8.18 -9.38
C ARG A 314 6.26 -7.97 -8.19
N PRO A 315 5.00 -7.55 -8.40
CA PRO A 315 4.06 -7.27 -7.30
C PRO A 315 3.73 -8.50 -6.43
N GLY A 316 3.92 -9.72 -6.97
CA GLY A 316 3.81 -10.95 -6.19
C GLY A 316 4.80 -10.99 -5.02
N GLN A 317 6.06 -10.59 -5.25
CA GLN A 317 7.09 -10.60 -4.21
C GLN A 317 6.80 -9.56 -3.12
N ALA A 318 6.42 -8.34 -3.51
CA ALA A 318 6.00 -7.30 -2.56
C ALA A 318 4.82 -7.77 -1.69
N ARG A 319 3.85 -8.46 -2.31
CA ARG A 319 2.71 -9.04 -1.62
C ARG A 319 3.12 -10.15 -0.66
N ASP A 320 4.08 -11.00 -1.02
CA ASP A 320 4.52 -12.09 -0.15
C ASP A 320 5.11 -11.57 1.15
N VAL A 321 5.99 -10.55 1.05
CA VAL A 321 6.57 -9.84 2.21
C VAL A 321 5.47 -9.22 3.09
N ALA A 322 4.55 -8.45 2.50
CA ALA A 322 3.44 -7.84 3.25
C ALA A 322 2.50 -8.90 3.88
N SER A 323 2.30 -10.02 3.18
CA SER A 323 1.45 -11.11 3.67
C SER A 323 2.08 -11.90 4.82
N ALA A 324 3.39 -11.80 5.02
CA ALA A 324 4.09 -12.41 6.14
C ALA A 324 3.85 -11.66 7.45
N TRP A 325 3.93 -10.33 7.41
CA TRP A 325 3.59 -9.47 8.55
C TRP A 325 2.13 -9.61 8.95
N THR A 326 1.21 -9.44 8.01
CA THR A 326 -0.23 -9.54 8.28
C THR A 326 -0.65 -10.91 8.82
N TRP A 327 -0.02 -12.00 8.35
CA TRP A 327 -0.29 -13.35 8.86
C TRP A 327 0.16 -13.53 10.31
N ASN A 328 1.34 -13.01 10.68
CA ASN A 328 1.86 -13.06 12.05
C ASN A 328 1.09 -12.12 13.00
N LEU A 329 0.73 -10.91 12.54
CA LEU A 329 -0.06 -9.96 13.33
C LEU A 329 -1.46 -10.50 13.66
N ARG A 330 -2.11 -11.18 12.71
CA ARG A 330 -3.38 -11.88 12.97
C ARG A 330 -3.27 -13.05 13.95
N ARG A 331 -2.05 -13.52 14.23
CA ARG A 331 -1.72 -14.63 15.13
C ARG A 331 -0.89 -14.18 16.33
N LEU A 332 -1.06 -12.93 16.76
CA LEU A 332 -0.34 -12.37 17.92
C LEU A 332 -0.58 -13.18 19.20
N GLY A 333 -1.79 -13.73 19.39
CA GLY A 333 -2.13 -14.56 20.56
C GLY A 333 -1.25 -15.82 20.65
N SER A 334 -1.24 -16.63 19.59
CA SER A 334 -0.42 -17.85 19.54
C SER A 334 1.08 -17.56 19.59
N LEU A 335 1.51 -16.49 18.90
CA LEU A 335 2.90 -16.04 18.95
C LEU A 335 3.32 -15.63 20.38
N ARG A 336 2.46 -14.92 21.12
CA ARG A 336 2.73 -14.54 22.52
C ARG A 336 2.82 -15.76 23.43
N GLN A 337 1.93 -16.74 23.28
CA GLN A 337 1.97 -17.99 24.05
C GLN A 337 3.25 -18.76 23.81
N ARG A 338 3.63 -18.94 22.53
CA ARG A 338 4.87 -19.58 22.11
C ARG A 338 6.10 -18.89 22.69
N ARG A 339 6.12 -17.55 22.64
CA ARG A 339 7.20 -16.76 23.23
C ARG A 339 7.33 -17.02 24.73
N ARG A 340 6.22 -17.00 25.47
CA ARG A 340 6.25 -17.26 26.92
C ARG A 340 6.82 -18.65 27.24
N ALA A 341 6.35 -19.68 26.54
CA ALA A 341 6.85 -21.05 26.71
C ALA A 341 8.34 -21.19 26.38
N LEU A 342 8.81 -20.55 25.31
CA LEU A 342 10.23 -20.60 24.97
C LEU A 342 11.09 -19.77 25.94
N GLN A 343 10.60 -18.62 26.41
CA GLN A 343 11.36 -17.80 27.36
C GLN A 343 11.50 -18.47 28.74
N SER A 344 10.58 -19.35 29.15
CA SER A 344 10.72 -20.07 30.43
C SER A 344 11.82 -21.14 30.41
N VAL A 345 12.18 -21.66 29.23
CA VAL A 345 13.25 -22.67 29.07
C VAL A 345 14.54 -22.08 28.52
N ARG A 346 14.60 -20.77 28.30
CA ARG A 346 15.78 -20.09 27.76
C ARG A 346 16.96 -20.18 28.73
N ARG A 347 18.11 -20.63 28.22
CA ARG A 347 19.37 -20.68 28.97
C ARG A 347 20.44 -19.72 28.43
N VAL A 348 20.32 -19.31 27.17
CA VAL A 348 21.34 -18.52 26.46
C VAL A 348 20.85 -17.08 26.22
N PRO A 349 21.69 -16.03 26.36
CA PRO A 349 21.34 -14.67 25.99
C PRO A 349 21.39 -14.44 24.47
N ASP A 350 20.63 -13.46 23.97
CA ASP A 350 20.57 -13.15 22.53
C ASP A 350 21.92 -12.68 21.94
N ALA A 351 22.87 -12.24 22.77
CA ALA A 351 24.22 -11.91 22.32
C ALA A 351 25.01 -13.15 21.86
N GLU A 352 24.87 -14.26 22.58
CA GLU A 352 25.54 -15.52 22.26
C GLU A 352 24.91 -16.20 21.05
N ILE A 353 23.57 -16.19 20.94
CA ILE A 353 22.87 -16.66 19.73
C ILE A 353 23.32 -15.85 18.50
N ARG A 354 23.46 -14.52 18.64
CA ARG A 354 23.96 -13.67 17.54
C ARG A 354 25.40 -13.95 17.16
N SER A 355 26.22 -14.51 18.05
CA SER A 355 27.60 -14.90 17.73
C SER A 355 27.66 -16.14 16.82
N LEU A 356 26.61 -16.96 16.84
CA LEU A 356 26.41 -18.10 15.94
C LEU A 356 25.76 -17.71 14.60
N GLN A 357 25.26 -16.48 14.50
CA GLN A 357 24.61 -15.95 13.30
C GLN A 357 25.61 -15.24 12.40
N VAL A 358 25.30 -15.22 11.10
CA VAL A 358 26.07 -14.44 10.14
C VAL A 358 25.86 -12.95 10.40
N GLY A 359 26.97 -12.21 10.47
CA GLY A 359 26.95 -10.77 10.71
C GLY A 359 26.20 -9.99 9.63
N GLY A 360 25.44 -8.97 10.05
CA GLY A 360 24.74 -8.06 9.14
C GLY A 360 23.42 -8.62 8.60
N SER A 361 23.10 -8.27 7.35
CA SER A 361 21.98 -8.86 6.61
C SER A 361 22.53 -9.67 5.45
N ALA A 362 22.43 -10.99 5.54
CA ALA A 362 22.89 -11.89 4.49
C ALA A 362 22.12 -11.64 3.19
N ARG A 363 20.84 -11.23 3.30
CA ARG A 363 20.00 -10.84 2.17
C ARG A 363 20.53 -9.61 1.43
N ILE A 364 20.89 -8.54 2.13
CA ILE A 364 21.48 -7.35 1.50
C ILE A 364 22.85 -7.70 0.89
N ALA A 365 23.67 -8.49 1.60
CA ALA A 365 24.96 -8.91 1.07
C ALA A 365 24.81 -9.76 -0.21
N ALA A 366 23.84 -10.67 -0.26
CA ALA A 366 23.51 -11.44 -1.46
C ALA A 366 22.98 -10.54 -2.60
N PHE A 367 22.19 -9.50 -2.27
CA PHE A 367 21.74 -8.51 -3.23
C PHE A 367 22.92 -7.74 -3.84
N LEU A 368 23.83 -7.24 -3.01
CA LEU A 368 25.02 -6.48 -3.44
C LEU A 368 25.99 -7.34 -4.27
N ARG A 369 26.12 -8.63 -3.94
CA ARG A 369 26.90 -9.60 -4.74
C ARG A 369 26.19 -10.04 -6.02
N GLY A 370 25.00 -9.50 -6.31
CA GLY A 370 24.24 -9.81 -7.52
C GLY A 370 23.69 -11.24 -7.55
N GLN A 371 23.58 -11.92 -6.41
CA GLN A 371 23.11 -13.32 -6.33
C GLN A 371 21.58 -13.46 -6.30
N LEU A 372 20.83 -12.35 -6.40
CA LEU A 372 19.36 -12.36 -6.34
C LEU A 372 18.73 -11.96 -7.68
N ALA A 373 18.48 -12.94 -8.56
CA ALA A 373 17.41 -12.82 -9.55
C ALA A 373 16.88 -14.16 -10.07
N VAL A 374 15.56 -14.35 -9.87
CA VAL A 374 14.62 -15.28 -10.55
C VAL A 374 14.46 -16.65 -9.90
N GLY A 375 13.27 -16.88 -9.31
CA GLY A 375 12.77 -18.18 -8.84
C GLY A 375 13.51 -18.70 -7.61
N GLU A 376 12.82 -18.84 -6.48
CA GLU A 376 13.34 -19.66 -5.38
C GLU A 376 13.19 -21.13 -5.76
N ASP A 377 13.98 -21.56 -6.75
CA ASP A 377 14.44 -22.93 -6.88
C ASP A 377 15.88 -22.95 -6.35
N PRO A 378 16.10 -23.27 -5.07
CA PRO A 378 17.46 -23.47 -4.58
C PRO A 378 18.19 -24.63 -5.30
N PHE A 379 17.55 -25.40 -6.19
CA PHE A 379 18.00 -26.69 -6.72
C PHE A 379 18.86 -26.66 -7.99
N GLY A 380 19.34 -25.49 -8.43
CA GLY A 380 20.21 -25.36 -9.59
C GLY A 380 21.70 -25.34 -9.24
N SER A 381 22.54 -26.06 -9.98
CA SER A 381 24.00 -26.09 -9.77
C SER A 381 24.68 -24.73 -10.03
N ALA A 382 25.64 -24.35 -9.18
CA ALA A 382 26.45 -23.13 -9.29
C ALA A 382 27.14 -22.93 -10.66
N ALA A 383 27.55 -24.01 -11.33
CA ALA A 383 28.24 -23.97 -12.63
C ALA A 383 27.35 -23.54 -13.83
N THR A 384 26.02 -23.68 -13.71
CA THR A 384 25.05 -23.10 -14.67
C THR A 384 24.47 -21.77 -14.18
N ILE A 385 24.54 -21.50 -12.87
CA ILE A 385 24.16 -20.24 -12.25
C ILE A 385 25.14 -19.12 -12.63
N GLY A 386 26.45 -19.37 -12.72
CA GLY A 386 27.42 -18.34 -13.17
C GLY A 386 27.16 -17.82 -14.59
N ARG A 387 26.84 -18.71 -15.54
CA ARG A 387 26.47 -18.33 -16.91
C ARG A 387 25.08 -17.69 -16.99
N ARG A 388 24.09 -18.17 -16.21
CA ARG A 388 22.75 -17.58 -16.17
C ARG A 388 22.63 -16.31 -15.31
N LEU A 389 23.54 -16.04 -14.37
CA LEU A 389 23.62 -14.84 -13.52
C LEU A 389 24.13 -13.63 -14.30
N VAL A 390 25.14 -13.85 -15.16
CA VAL A 390 25.53 -12.85 -16.15
C VAL A 390 24.35 -12.57 -17.07
N ASP A 391 23.55 -13.57 -17.47
CA ASP A 391 22.40 -13.29 -18.33
C ASP A 391 21.16 -12.68 -17.60
N THR A 392 20.98 -12.90 -16.29
CA THR A 392 19.76 -12.46 -15.55
C THR A 392 19.95 -11.26 -14.64
N VAL A 393 21.17 -11.00 -14.14
CA VAL A 393 21.56 -9.74 -13.47
C VAL A 393 22.34 -8.85 -14.42
N ALA A 394 23.00 -9.38 -15.46
CA ALA A 394 23.53 -8.59 -16.58
C ALA A 394 22.63 -8.64 -17.83
N GLY A 395 21.32 -8.84 -17.65
CA GLY A 395 20.37 -8.27 -18.60
C GLY A 395 20.50 -6.74 -18.52
N PRO A 396 21.02 -6.04 -19.56
CA PRO A 396 21.34 -4.61 -19.48
C PRO A 396 20.17 -3.74 -18.99
N GLY A 397 18.92 -4.19 -19.21
CA GLY A 397 17.71 -3.50 -18.74
C GLY A 397 17.53 -3.44 -17.22
N ARG A 398 17.82 -4.51 -16.45
CA ARG A 398 17.50 -4.52 -15.00
C ARG A 398 18.41 -3.60 -14.19
N ARG A 399 19.72 -3.60 -14.50
CA ARG A 399 20.67 -2.67 -13.88
C ARG A 399 20.32 -1.23 -14.21
N SER A 400 19.99 -0.93 -15.48
CA SER A 400 19.57 0.43 -15.87
C SER A 400 18.29 0.87 -15.16
N ALA A 401 17.34 -0.03 -14.91
CA ALA A 401 16.13 0.29 -14.15
C ALA A 401 16.46 0.67 -12.69
N LEU A 402 17.31 -0.10 -12.02
CA LEU A 402 17.73 0.20 -10.65
C LEU A 402 18.46 1.54 -10.58
N VAL A 403 19.41 1.80 -11.49
CA VAL A 403 20.17 3.06 -11.54
C VAL A 403 19.23 4.24 -11.81
N ALA A 404 18.29 4.11 -12.73
CA ALA A 404 17.30 5.16 -13.00
C ALA A 404 16.46 5.49 -11.76
N TRP A 405 15.97 4.48 -11.05
CA TRP A 405 15.20 4.70 -9.83
C TRP A 405 16.05 5.22 -8.67
N LEU A 406 17.31 4.81 -8.53
CA LEU A 406 18.23 5.40 -7.56
C LEU A 406 18.47 6.89 -7.85
N ALA A 407 18.61 7.27 -9.13
CA ALA A 407 18.74 8.68 -9.52
C ALA A 407 17.45 9.47 -9.19
N VAL A 408 16.27 8.91 -9.47
CA VAL A 408 14.98 9.52 -9.10
C VAL A 408 14.86 9.68 -7.59
N VAL A 409 15.12 8.62 -6.81
CA VAL A 409 15.06 8.67 -5.34
C VAL A 409 16.05 9.69 -4.81
N LEU A 410 17.26 9.77 -5.37
CA LEU A 410 18.25 10.79 -4.99
C LEU A 410 17.71 12.20 -5.23
N VAL A 411 17.16 12.48 -6.40
CA VAL A 411 16.57 13.79 -6.73
C VAL A 411 15.41 14.12 -5.77
N LEU A 412 14.51 13.17 -5.51
CA LEU A 412 13.38 13.36 -4.60
C LEU A 412 13.81 13.59 -3.15
N VAL A 413 14.76 12.79 -2.65
CA VAL A 413 15.28 12.93 -1.28
C VAL A 413 16.05 14.24 -1.13
N VAL A 414 16.91 14.58 -2.08
CA VAL A 414 17.68 15.85 -2.05
C VAL A 414 16.74 17.04 -2.15
N GLY A 415 15.72 16.98 -3.01
CA GLY A 415 14.75 18.04 -3.24
C GLY A 415 13.71 18.21 -2.14
N SER A 416 13.40 17.16 -1.38
CA SER A 416 12.46 17.20 -0.25
C SER A 416 13.14 17.19 1.12
N ARG A 417 14.48 17.21 1.21
CA ARG A 417 15.21 17.00 2.48
C ARG A 417 14.79 17.92 3.63
N HIS A 418 14.44 19.18 3.35
CA HIS A 418 14.00 20.13 4.38
C HIS A 418 12.52 19.93 4.74
N LEU A 419 11.70 19.48 3.79
CA LEU A 419 10.30 19.12 4.03
C LEU A 419 10.14 17.77 4.77
N LEU A 420 11.16 16.92 4.73
CA LEU A 420 11.21 15.68 5.52
C LEU A 420 11.72 15.92 6.95
N ALA A 421 12.51 16.98 7.16
CA ALA A 421 13.15 17.29 8.44
C ALA A 421 12.40 18.35 9.26
N ARG A 422 11.45 19.07 8.64
CA ARG A 422 10.67 20.16 9.26
C ARG A 422 9.20 20.04 8.85
N PRO A 423 8.27 20.61 9.63
CA PRO A 423 6.86 20.68 9.25
C PRO A 423 6.67 21.31 7.87
N ILE A 424 5.66 20.84 7.15
CA ILE A 424 5.27 21.42 5.86
C ILE A 424 4.56 22.75 6.14
N PRO A 425 5.01 23.88 5.55
CA PRO A 425 4.32 25.16 5.73
C PRO A 425 2.87 25.12 5.20
N ALA A 426 1.95 25.74 5.90
CA ALA A 426 0.53 25.91 5.54
C ALA A 426 0.35 26.97 4.44
N ILE A 427 0.47 26.56 3.18
CA ILE A 427 0.40 27.46 2.02
C ILE A 427 -0.64 26.91 1.05
N GLY A 428 -1.47 27.81 0.50
CA GLY A 428 -2.57 27.43 -0.38
C GLY A 428 -3.52 26.47 0.34
N GLU A 429 -3.83 25.35 -0.31
CA GLU A 429 -4.69 24.28 0.23
C GLU A 429 -3.95 23.32 1.14
N LEU A 430 -2.62 23.42 1.27
CA LEU A 430 -1.84 22.56 2.15
C LEU A 430 -1.98 23.01 3.61
N VAL A 431 -3.19 23.26 4.10
CA VAL A 431 -3.48 23.64 5.50
C VAL A 431 -3.22 22.48 6.48
N PRO A 432 -3.04 22.75 7.78
CA PRO A 432 -2.88 21.71 8.79
C PRO A 432 -4.07 20.75 8.86
N PHE A 433 -3.78 19.51 9.24
CA PHE A 433 -4.79 18.49 9.46
C PHE A 433 -5.12 18.45 10.96
N PRO A 434 -6.40 18.36 11.35
CA PRO A 434 -6.76 18.31 12.77
C PRO A 434 -6.14 17.08 13.44
N GLU A 435 -5.50 17.28 14.60
CA GLU A 435 -4.86 16.19 15.34
C GLU A 435 -5.90 15.23 15.93
N GLN A 436 -7.03 15.77 16.38
CA GLN A 436 -8.09 15.01 17.01
C GLN A 436 -9.05 14.43 15.97
N ILE A 437 -9.33 13.13 16.09
CA ILE A 437 -10.21 12.40 15.15
C ILE A 437 -11.68 12.64 15.49
N ARG A 438 -12.00 12.79 16.78
CA ARG A 438 -13.38 12.86 17.26
C ARG A 438 -14.15 14.07 16.71
N PRO A 439 -13.61 15.31 16.72
CA PRO A 439 -14.31 16.45 16.12
C PRO A 439 -14.61 16.28 14.63
N ILE A 440 -13.70 15.66 13.87
CA ILE A 440 -13.92 15.37 12.43
C ILE A 440 -15.10 14.40 12.24
N LEU A 441 -15.20 13.38 13.12
CA LEU A 441 -16.27 12.38 13.04
C LEU A 441 -17.60 12.92 13.55
N ASP A 442 -17.57 13.75 14.60
CA ASP A 442 -18.76 14.39 15.16
C ASP A 442 -19.37 15.34 14.13
N GLU A 443 -18.54 16.15 13.45
CA GLU A 443 -18.99 16.99 12.34
C GLU A 443 -19.44 16.15 11.13
N TRP A 444 -18.80 15.02 10.81
CA TRP A 444 -19.25 14.14 9.72
C TRP A 444 -20.62 13.49 10.01
N TRP A 445 -20.90 13.19 11.28
CA TRP A 445 -22.14 12.54 11.72
C TRP A 445 -23.31 13.52 11.92
N SER A 446 -23.00 14.81 12.09
CA SER A 446 -23.96 15.90 12.20
C SER A 446 -24.53 16.30 10.83
N SER A 447 -25.70 16.93 10.77
CA SER A 447 -26.14 17.65 9.56
C SER A 447 -25.60 19.08 9.49
N TRP A 448 -24.95 19.58 10.54
CA TRP A 448 -24.39 20.94 10.57
C TRP A 448 -23.02 21.02 9.91
N ARG A 449 -22.78 22.10 9.15
CA ARG A 449 -21.52 22.43 8.47
C ARG A 449 -20.97 23.77 8.97
N ARG A 450 -19.65 23.86 9.14
CA ARG A 450 -18.96 25.08 9.61
C ARG A 450 -18.82 26.24 8.60
N ALA A 451 -18.97 25.96 7.31
CA ALA A 451 -18.74 26.95 6.26
C ALA A 451 -19.74 28.11 6.34
N GLY A 452 -19.28 29.33 6.02
CA GLY A 452 -20.15 30.51 5.95
C GLY A 452 -20.49 31.04 7.34
N THR A 453 -21.76 31.29 7.60
CA THR A 453 -22.34 31.44 8.94
C THR A 453 -22.84 30.11 9.53
N GLY A 454 -22.59 28.98 8.85
CA GLY A 454 -23.04 27.64 9.19
C GLY A 454 -24.18 27.20 8.26
N SER A 455 -24.25 25.92 7.89
CA SER A 455 -25.32 25.42 7.01
C SER A 455 -25.76 24.00 7.33
N GLU A 456 -26.94 23.61 6.86
CA GLU A 456 -27.41 22.23 6.93
C GLU A 456 -27.04 21.47 5.65
N GLY A 457 -26.35 20.34 5.79
CA GLY A 457 -25.95 19.49 4.68
C GLY A 457 -25.11 18.28 5.08
N PHE A 458 -24.79 17.48 4.09
CA PHE A 458 -23.95 16.31 4.22
C PHE A 458 -22.47 16.69 4.13
N ALA A 459 -21.68 16.21 5.08
CA ALA A 459 -20.24 16.37 5.04
C ALA A 459 -19.64 15.80 3.75
N ALA A 460 -18.66 16.50 3.18
CA ALA A 460 -17.86 15.95 2.10
C ALA A 460 -17.20 14.63 2.54
N SER A 461 -17.12 13.67 1.62
CA SER A 461 -16.52 12.36 1.92
C SER A 461 -15.03 12.44 2.31
N GLY A 462 -14.38 13.58 2.05
CA GLY A 462 -13.03 13.88 2.49
C GLY A 462 -12.85 13.80 4.01
N TYR A 463 -13.87 14.14 4.80
CA TYR A 463 -13.86 14.03 6.27
C TYR A 463 -13.58 12.60 6.72
N LEU A 464 -14.30 11.62 6.14
CA LEU A 464 -14.12 10.21 6.44
C LEU A 464 -12.73 9.72 6.04
N LEU A 465 -12.19 10.18 4.90
CA LEU A 465 -10.85 9.82 4.45
C LEU A 465 -9.76 10.40 5.36
N LEU A 466 -9.93 11.65 5.81
CA LEU A 466 -9.04 12.30 6.78
C LEU A 466 -9.07 11.57 8.12
N ALA A 467 -10.27 11.33 8.68
CA ALA A 467 -10.44 10.61 9.94
C ALA A 467 -9.85 9.18 9.87
N ALA A 468 -10.10 8.45 8.78
CA ALA A 468 -9.55 7.10 8.59
C ALA A 468 -8.02 7.11 8.42
N GLY A 469 -7.48 8.08 7.68
CA GLY A 469 -6.04 8.27 7.51
C GLY A 469 -5.34 8.61 8.83
N ASN A 470 -5.96 9.48 9.63
CA ASN A 470 -5.42 9.90 10.92
C ASN A 470 -5.49 8.74 11.94
N ALA A 471 -6.60 8.00 11.96
CA ALA A 471 -6.74 6.78 12.77
C ALA A 471 -5.70 5.71 12.41
N LEU A 472 -5.41 5.53 11.12
CA LEU A 472 -4.39 4.57 10.65
C LEU A 472 -2.98 4.94 11.15
N LEU A 473 -2.71 6.23 11.32
CA LEU A 473 -1.45 6.77 11.84
C LEU A 473 -1.53 7.14 13.34
N LEU A 474 -2.53 6.61 14.06
CA LEU A 474 -2.71 6.76 15.50
C LEU A 474 -2.74 8.22 15.98
N GLY A 475 -3.35 9.12 15.19
CA GLY A 475 -3.47 10.55 15.51
C GLY A 475 -2.31 11.42 15.02
N ALA A 476 -1.32 10.86 14.31
CA ALA A 476 -0.19 11.63 13.77
C ALA A 476 -0.58 12.41 12.49
N ALA A 477 -1.45 13.42 12.63
CA ALA A 477 -2.00 14.21 11.53
C ALA A 477 -0.92 14.93 10.69
N GLY A 478 0.11 15.49 11.34
CA GLY A 478 1.25 16.09 10.63
C GLY A 478 2.06 15.09 9.79
N LEU A 479 2.19 13.85 10.26
CA LEU A 479 2.80 12.76 9.49
C LEU A 479 1.91 12.34 8.32
N LEU A 480 0.58 12.25 8.52
CA LEU A 480 -0.39 11.98 7.46
C LEU A 480 -0.25 12.99 6.32
N ARG A 481 -0.29 14.29 6.66
CA ARG A 481 -0.12 15.39 5.71
C ARG A 481 1.21 15.27 4.98
N THR A 482 2.31 15.00 5.68
CA THR A 482 3.63 14.81 5.07
C THR A 482 3.67 13.64 4.08
N ILE A 483 3.09 12.49 4.44
CA ILE A 483 3.02 11.31 3.58
C ILE A 483 2.18 11.58 2.34
N LEU A 484 1.03 12.25 2.48
CA LEU A 484 0.15 12.55 1.35
C LEU A 484 0.80 13.57 0.41
N VAL A 485 1.34 14.68 0.93
CA VAL A 485 1.97 15.74 0.13
C VAL A 485 3.20 15.21 -0.63
N LEU A 486 4.17 14.62 0.09
CA LEU A 486 5.42 14.18 -0.54
C LEU A 486 5.28 12.83 -1.26
N GLY A 487 4.30 12.01 -0.88
CA GLY A 487 4.06 10.69 -1.45
C GLY A 487 3.45 10.73 -2.85
N MET A 488 2.75 11.81 -3.24
CA MET A 488 2.19 11.94 -4.58
C MET A 488 3.28 11.99 -5.68
N LEU A 489 4.44 12.60 -5.41
CA LEU A 489 5.54 12.68 -6.36
C LEU A 489 6.04 11.27 -6.81
N PRO A 490 6.53 10.39 -5.91
CA PRO A 490 6.94 9.05 -6.30
C PRO A 490 5.77 8.19 -6.78
N LEU A 491 4.53 8.45 -6.32
CA LEU A 491 3.35 7.71 -6.76
C LEU A 491 3.04 7.94 -8.25
N GLY A 492 3.15 9.18 -8.73
CA GLY A 492 2.97 9.53 -10.14
C GLY A 492 4.05 8.90 -11.03
N LEU A 493 5.31 9.02 -10.61
CA LEU A 493 6.47 8.41 -11.29
C LEU A 493 6.36 6.89 -11.38
N LEU A 494 5.91 6.23 -10.29
CA LEU A 494 5.67 4.79 -10.29
C LEU A 494 4.49 4.43 -11.20
N GLY A 495 3.47 5.28 -11.25
CA GLY A 495 2.33 5.16 -12.14
C GLY A 495 2.76 5.15 -13.62
N VAL A 496 3.59 6.11 -14.06
CA VAL A 496 4.13 6.14 -15.44
C VAL A 496 5.04 4.94 -15.73
N TRP A 497 5.88 4.54 -14.78
CA TRP A 497 6.71 3.34 -14.92
C TRP A 497 5.85 2.09 -15.17
N ARG A 498 4.76 1.93 -14.41
CA ARG A 498 3.82 0.82 -14.56
C ARG A 498 2.91 0.92 -15.77
N LEU A 499 2.59 2.14 -16.19
CA LEU A 499 1.88 2.44 -17.43
C LEU A 499 2.66 1.87 -18.63
N LEU A 500 3.97 2.06 -18.66
CA LEU A 500 4.85 1.65 -19.77
C LEU A 500 5.37 0.21 -19.68
N ALA A 501 5.26 -0.45 -18.52
CA ALA A 501 5.73 -1.83 -18.33
C ALA A 501 5.20 -2.85 -19.38
N PRO A 502 3.92 -2.79 -19.84
CA PRO A 502 3.41 -3.67 -20.89
C PRO A 502 4.06 -3.48 -22.27
N ALA A 503 4.78 -2.38 -22.52
CA ALA A 503 5.51 -2.19 -23.76
C ALA A 503 6.72 -3.15 -23.91
N HIS A 504 7.04 -3.93 -22.87
CA HIS A 504 8.15 -4.90 -22.83
C HIS A 504 9.53 -4.32 -23.17
N SER A 505 9.73 -3.01 -23.00
CA SER A 505 11.02 -2.32 -23.12
C SER A 505 11.34 -1.58 -21.83
N VAL A 506 12.48 -1.88 -21.23
CA VAL A 506 12.95 -1.15 -20.04
C VAL A 506 13.34 0.28 -20.38
N ARG A 507 13.86 0.52 -21.59
CA ARG A 507 14.17 1.87 -22.06
C ARG A 507 12.91 2.71 -22.18
N ALA A 508 11.80 2.12 -22.64
CA ALA A 508 10.51 2.80 -22.65
C ALA A 508 10.11 3.29 -21.25
N SER A 509 10.16 2.41 -20.24
CA SER A 509 9.86 2.77 -18.86
C SER A 509 10.82 3.83 -18.30
N ILE A 510 12.13 3.76 -18.59
CA ILE A 510 13.12 4.75 -18.15
C ILE A 510 12.87 6.11 -18.83
N SER A 511 12.71 6.13 -20.15
CA SER A 511 12.50 7.38 -20.90
C SER A 511 11.19 8.06 -20.50
N GLY A 512 10.10 7.30 -20.30
CA GLY A 512 8.86 7.86 -19.78
C GLY A 512 8.96 8.35 -18.34
N LEU A 513 9.68 7.62 -17.48
CA LEU A 513 9.94 8.02 -16.09
C LEU A 513 10.67 9.37 -16.03
N PHE A 514 11.76 9.52 -16.78
CA PHE A 514 12.52 10.78 -16.80
C PHE A 514 11.74 11.91 -17.49
N ALA A 515 10.92 11.60 -18.51
CA ALA A 515 10.08 12.62 -19.17
C ALA A 515 9.05 13.17 -18.18
N TYR A 516 8.44 12.30 -17.37
CA TYR A 516 7.49 12.72 -16.35
C TYR A 516 8.16 13.40 -15.15
N LEU A 517 9.36 12.97 -14.76
CA LEU A 517 10.18 13.63 -13.74
C LEU A 517 10.54 15.07 -14.14
N ALA A 518 10.78 15.32 -15.42
CA ALA A 518 11.16 16.61 -15.97
C ALA A 518 9.99 17.61 -16.08
N ILE A 519 8.74 17.14 -15.96
CA ILE A 519 7.56 18.01 -16.04
C ILE A 519 7.32 18.66 -14.67
N PRO A 520 7.19 20.00 -14.59
CA PRO A 520 7.23 20.76 -13.35
C PRO A 520 5.97 20.66 -12.47
N ILE A 521 4.82 20.25 -13.02
CA ILE A 521 3.49 20.28 -12.37
C ILE A 521 3.54 19.86 -10.90
N GLY A 522 4.05 18.67 -10.59
CA GLY A 522 4.05 18.17 -9.20
C GLY A 522 4.90 19.00 -8.24
N TYR A 523 5.99 19.61 -8.71
CA TYR A 523 6.86 20.45 -7.88
C TYR A 523 6.34 21.88 -7.77
N ASP A 524 5.75 22.41 -8.85
CA ASP A 524 5.06 23.69 -8.81
C ASP A 524 3.85 23.64 -7.88
N SER A 525 3.08 22.54 -7.87
CA SER A 525 1.99 22.34 -6.91
C SER A 525 2.46 22.27 -5.46
N LEU A 526 3.70 21.81 -5.19
CA LEU A 526 4.30 21.93 -3.84
C LEU A 526 4.66 23.37 -3.50
N ALA A 527 5.17 24.13 -4.48
CA ALA A 527 5.58 25.51 -4.28
C ALA A 527 4.39 26.46 -4.08
N THR A 528 3.28 26.20 -4.77
CA THR A 528 2.03 26.98 -4.68
C THR A 528 1.06 26.45 -3.64
N GLY A 529 1.23 25.20 -3.20
CA GLY A 529 0.38 24.59 -2.18
C GLY A 529 -0.97 24.06 -2.70
N SER A 530 -1.01 23.45 -3.89
CA SER A 530 -2.23 22.89 -4.49
C SER A 530 -2.36 21.37 -4.26
N TRP A 531 -3.43 20.92 -3.60
CA TRP A 531 -3.80 19.51 -3.52
C TRP A 531 -4.26 18.98 -4.87
N SER A 532 -5.10 19.72 -5.61
CA SER A 532 -5.60 19.28 -6.92
C SER A 532 -4.45 18.92 -7.86
N GLY A 533 -3.40 19.74 -7.92
CA GLY A 533 -2.23 19.49 -8.76
C GLY A 533 -1.36 18.32 -8.29
N LEU A 534 -1.17 18.15 -6.98
CA LEU A 534 -0.46 16.99 -6.42
C LEU A 534 -1.20 15.67 -6.67
N LEU A 535 -2.51 15.65 -6.44
CA LEU A 535 -3.37 14.50 -6.73
C LEU A 535 -3.36 14.19 -8.22
N ALA A 536 -3.41 15.22 -9.08
CA ALA A 536 -3.35 15.09 -10.52
C ALA A 536 -2.02 14.44 -10.97
N TYR A 537 -0.89 14.93 -10.46
CA TYR A 537 0.42 14.35 -10.72
C TYR A 537 0.52 12.89 -10.21
N GLY A 538 0.04 12.62 -9.00
CA GLY A 538 0.14 11.31 -8.37
C GLY A 538 -0.73 10.23 -9.02
N LEU A 539 -1.97 10.56 -9.41
CA LEU A 539 -3.03 9.59 -9.70
C LEU A 539 -3.42 9.47 -11.18
N VAL A 540 -3.28 10.53 -11.99
CA VAL A 540 -3.61 10.47 -13.44
C VAL A 540 -2.85 9.36 -14.19
N PRO A 541 -1.54 9.10 -13.92
CA PRO A 541 -0.84 7.97 -14.56
C PRO A 541 -1.51 6.62 -14.31
N TRP A 542 -2.12 6.42 -13.14
CA TRP A 542 -2.83 5.19 -12.78
C TRP A 542 -4.19 5.09 -13.48
N VAL A 543 -4.91 6.21 -13.61
CA VAL A 543 -6.15 6.31 -14.40
C VAL A 543 -5.86 5.93 -15.85
N PHE A 544 -4.82 6.51 -16.46
CA PHE A 544 -4.34 6.14 -17.79
C PHE A 544 -4.02 4.64 -17.88
N ALA A 545 -3.27 4.09 -16.93
CA ALA A 545 -2.88 2.68 -16.95
C ALA A 545 -4.08 1.74 -16.90
N ARG A 546 -5.15 2.13 -16.21
CA ARG A 546 -6.40 1.37 -16.15
C ARG A 546 -7.19 1.47 -17.44
N LEU A 547 -7.35 2.67 -18.02
CA LEU A 547 -8.02 2.87 -19.30
C LEU A 547 -7.30 2.13 -20.43
N LEU A 548 -5.96 2.22 -20.50
CA LEU A 548 -5.17 1.50 -21.50
C LEU A 548 -5.34 -0.02 -21.39
N ARG A 549 -5.36 -0.58 -20.17
CA ARG A 549 -5.66 -2.01 -19.97
C ARG A 549 -7.11 -2.38 -20.30
N ALA A 550 -8.05 -1.45 -20.10
CA ALA A 550 -9.45 -1.66 -20.43
C ALA A 550 -9.74 -1.67 -21.93
N SER A 551 -8.92 -0.95 -22.71
CA SER A 551 -8.96 -0.98 -24.16
C SER A 551 -8.85 -2.41 -24.72
N GLY A 552 -8.10 -3.29 -24.03
CA GLY A 552 -7.79 -4.62 -24.51
C GLY A 552 -6.95 -4.64 -25.79
N ASP A 553 -6.38 -3.51 -26.19
CA ASP A 553 -5.57 -3.38 -27.41
C ASP A 553 -4.08 -3.55 -27.11
N ALA A 554 -3.30 -4.03 -28.08
CA ALA A 554 -1.87 -4.24 -27.90
C ALA A 554 -1.14 -2.92 -27.56
N PRO A 555 -0.16 -2.94 -26.63
CA PRO A 555 0.35 -4.06 -25.84
C PRO A 555 -0.36 -4.23 -24.48
N PHE A 556 -1.42 -3.45 -24.24
CA PHE A 556 -2.10 -3.35 -22.95
C PHE A 556 -3.22 -4.39 -22.77
N GLY A 557 -3.58 -5.10 -23.83
CA GLY A 557 -4.45 -6.29 -23.84
C GLY A 557 -3.71 -7.58 -24.18
N ALA A 558 -4.44 -8.70 -24.20
CA ALA A 558 -3.85 -9.99 -24.56
C ALA A 558 -3.28 -9.95 -26.00
N PRO A 559 -2.13 -10.61 -26.27
CA PRO A 559 -1.67 -10.79 -27.63
C PRO A 559 -2.73 -11.53 -28.44
N ASP A 560 -2.97 -11.09 -29.69
CA ASP A 560 -3.80 -11.84 -30.65
C ASP A 560 -3.33 -13.31 -30.66
N PRO A 561 -4.23 -14.31 -30.53
CA PRO A 561 -3.81 -15.71 -30.52
C PRO A 561 -3.32 -16.11 -31.91
N PRO A 562 -2.18 -16.81 -31.96
CA PRO A 562 -2.23 -18.14 -32.55
C PRO A 562 -1.83 -19.17 -31.48
N ALA A 563 -2.78 -20.04 -31.12
CA ALA A 563 -2.55 -21.31 -30.44
C ALA A 563 -1.67 -21.31 -29.17
N GLY A 564 -2.00 -20.49 -28.17
CA GLY A 564 -1.41 -20.56 -26.82
C GLY A 564 -2.45 -20.44 -25.70
N PRO A 565 -2.14 -20.85 -24.45
CA PRO A 565 -3.07 -20.77 -23.33
C PRO A 565 -3.55 -19.33 -23.14
N ARG A 566 -4.87 -19.14 -23.10
CA ARG A 566 -5.54 -17.85 -22.94
C ARG A 566 -5.03 -17.18 -21.67
N VAL A 567 -4.35 -16.04 -21.79
CA VAL A 567 -4.11 -15.17 -20.64
C VAL A 567 -5.43 -14.48 -20.33
N ASP A 568 -6.11 -14.89 -19.26
CA ASP A 568 -7.40 -14.32 -18.87
C ASP A 568 -7.28 -12.82 -18.59
N VAL A 569 -7.83 -12.01 -19.50
CA VAL A 569 -8.01 -10.58 -19.27
C VAL A 569 -9.09 -10.43 -18.19
N PRO A 570 -8.86 -9.63 -17.13
CA PRO A 570 -9.88 -9.38 -16.12
C PRO A 570 -11.18 -8.89 -16.79
N PRO A 571 -12.36 -9.33 -16.31
CA PRO A 571 -13.62 -8.87 -16.88
C PRO A 571 -13.79 -7.36 -16.73
N LEU A 572 -14.49 -6.73 -17.67
CA LEU A 572 -14.63 -5.27 -17.76
C LEU A 572 -15.17 -4.65 -16.46
N TRP A 573 -16.20 -5.25 -15.86
CA TRP A 573 -16.79 -4.76 -14.60
C TRP A 573 -15.76 -4.64 -13.47
N ARG A 574 -14.76 -5.52 -13.42
CA ARG A 574 -13.68 -5.45 -12.42
C ARG A 574 -12.73 -4.30 -12.71
N GLN A 575 -12.50 -3.99 -13.98
CA GLN A 575 -11.71 -2.81 -14.36
C GLN A 575 -12.48 -1.52 -14.03
N THR A 576 -13.79 -1.51 -14.28
CA THR A 576 -14.71 -0.42 -13.91
C THR A 576 -14.70 -0.18 -12.42
N LEU A 577 -14.91 -1.21 -11.60
CA LEU A 577 -14.93 -1.09 -10.13
C LEU A 577 -13.61 -0.54 -9.59
N VAL A 578 -12.48 -1.05 -10.07
CA VAL A 578 -11.16 -0.61 -9.60
C VAL A 578 -10.82 0.81 -10.07
N LEU A 579 -11.22 1.18 -11.29
CA LEU A 579 -11.06 2.55 -11.78
C LEU A 579 -11.97 3.52 -11.02
N GLY A 580 -13.22 3.12 -10.72
CA GLY A 580 -14.16 3.92 -9.94
C GLY A 580 -13.65 4.21 -8.54
N VAL A 581 -13.17 3.19 -7.81
CA VAL A 581 -12.55 3.40 -6.50
C VAL A 581 -11.29 4.27 -6.59
N LEU A 582 -10.47 4.10 -7.63
CA LEU A 582 -9.27 4.94 -7.82
C LEU A 582 -9.60 6.42 -8.01
N VAL A 583 -10.70 6.72 -8.71
CA VAL A 583 -11.14 8.07 -9.04
C VAL A 583 -12.00 8.68 -7.92
N ALA A 584 -12.68 7.86 -7.12
CA ALA A 584 -13.41 8.30 -5.93
C ALA A 584 -12.47 8.92 -4.88
N LEU A 585 -11.25 8.42 -4.72
CA LEU A 585 -10.31 8.96 -3.73
C LEU A 585 -10.03 10.46 -3.92
N PRO A 586 -9.60 10.94 -5.11
CA PRO A 586 -9.44 12.38 -5.33
C PRO A 586 -10.77 13.11 -5.57
N ALA A 587 -11.85 12.42 -5.96
CA ALA A 587 -13.18 13.02 -6.07
C ALA A 587 -13.77 13.48 -4.73
N ALA A 588 -13.24 12.94 -3.61
CA ALA A 588 -13.55 13.42 -2.27
C ALA A 588 -12.99 14.84 -1.99
N VAL A 589 -11.99 15.28 -2.77
CA VAL A 589 -11.43 16.63 -2.70
C VAL A 589 -12.06 17.48 -3.80
N ASP A 590 -11.92 17.09 -5.08
CA ASP A 590 -12.53 17.79 -6.22
C ASP A 590 -13.50 16.89 -6.99
N PRO A 591 -14.83 17.13 -6.96
CA PRO A 591 -15.84 16.26 -7.57
C PRO A 591 -15.60 15.95 -9.06
N ILE A 592 -15.02 16.90 -9.80
CA ILE A 592 -14.69 16.80 -11.23
C ILE A 592 -13.85 15.57 -11.59
N TRP A 593 -13.10 14.99 -10.64
CA TRP A 593 -12.36 13.74 -10.85
C TRP A 593 -13.26 12.61 -11.37
N ALA A 594 -14.53 12.53 -10.93
CA ALA A 594 -15.48 11.52 -11.40
C ALA A 594 -15.69 11.55 -12.94
N ALA A 595 -15.58 12.73 -13.56
CA ALA A 595 -15.73 12.91 -15.00
C ALA A 595 -14.41 12.73 -15.78
N LEU A 596 -13.25 12.82 -15.10
CA LEU A 596 -11.93 12.78 -15.73
C LEU A 596 -11.71 11.56 -16.64
N PRO A 597 -12.02 10.31 -16.26
CA PRO A 597 -11.80 9.16 -17.13
C PRO A 597 -12.55 9.28 -18.46
N LEU A 598 -13.77 9.82 -18.44
CA LEU A 598 -14.57 9.99 -19.64
C LEU A 598 -13.99 11.11 -20.52
N ALA A 599 -13.59 12.23 -19.92
CA ALA A 599 -12.90 13.32 -20.60
C ALA A 599 -11.62 12.84 -21.32
N LEU A 600 -10.84 11.96 -20.69
CA LEU A 600 -9.64 11.36 -21.31
C LEU A 600 -9.97 10.51 -22.54
N VAL A 601 -11.07 9.75 -22.51
CA VAL A 601 -11.51 8.94 -23.65
C VAL A 601 -11.95 9.83 -24.80
N VAL A 602 -12.73 10.89 -24.50
CA VAL A 602 -13.16 11.89 -25.48
C VAL A 602 -11.97 12.61 -26.11
N ALA A 603 -11.02 13.06 -25.30
CA ALA A 603 -9.81 13.74 -25.76
C ALA A 603 -8.87 12.85 -26.60
N ALA A 604 -8.98 11.51 -26.48
CA ALA A 604 -8.25 10.54 -27.29
C ALA A 604 -8.93 10.21 -28.64
N LEU A 605 -10.17 10.65 -28.88
CA LEU A 605 -10.92 10.38 -30.11
C LEU A 605 -10.23 10.97 -31.36
N PRO A 606 -9.84 12.26 -31.41
CA PRO A 606 -9.20 12.82 -32.60
C PRO A 606 -7.93 12.07 -32.99
N GLY A 607 -7.05 11.78 -32.03
CA GLY A 607 -5.84 10.99 -32.26
C GLY A 607 -6.11 9.57 -32.77
N SER A 608 -7.22 8.96 -32.34
CA SER A 608 -7.63 7.63 -32.82
C SER A 608 -8.16 7.66 -34.26
N LEU A 609 -8.86 8.74 -34.64
CA LEU A 609 -9.32 8.99 -36.01
C LEU A 609 -8.13 9.22 -36.95
N VAL A 610 -7.20 10.09 -36.57
CA VAL A 610 -5.97 10.37 -37.33
C VAL A 610 -5.12 9.11 -37.51
N ALA A 611 -5.02 8.27 -36.49
CA ALA A 611 -4.29 7.00 -36.57
C ALA A 611 -5.05 5.87 -37.31
N GLY A 612 -6.31 6.10 -37.71
CA GLY A 612 -7.16 5.09 -38.35
C GLY A 612 -7.45 3.87 -37.47
N ARG A 613 -7.40 4.01 -36.14
CA ARG A 613 -7.50 2.88 -35.19
C ARG A 613 -8.44 3.22 -34.03
N LEU A 614 -9.70 2.84 -34.17
CA LEU A 614 -10.74 3.02 -33.14
C LEU A 614 -10.84 1.85 -32.13
N ARG A 615 -10.03 0.79 -32.31
CA ARG A 615 -10.05 -0.40 -31.44
C ARG A 615 -9.83 -0.01 -29.98
N GLY A 616 -10.65 -0.59 -29.11
CA GLY A 616 -10.58 -0.42 -27.66
C GLY A 616 -11.27 0.84 -27.09
N LEU A 617 -11.60 1.84 -27.91
CA LEU A 617 -12.22 3.09 -27.44
C LEU A 617 -13.59 2.87 -26.78
N LEU A 618 -14.46 2.05 -27.38
CA LEU A 618 -15.77 1.76 -26.79
C LEU A 618 -15.64 1.11 -25.41
N ARG A 619 -14.71 0.15 -25.26
CA ARG A 619 -14.42 -0.51 -23.97
C ARG A 619 -13.89 0.49 -22.94
N MET A 620 -13.02 1.40 -23.36
CA MET A 620 -12.52 2.49 -22.52
C MET A 620 -13.68 3.40 -22.09
N GLY A 621 -14.55 3.80 -23.01
CA GLY A 621 -15.71 4.67 -22.75
C GLY A 621 -16.70 4.04 -21.76
N VAL A 622 -17.08 2.78 -21.96
CA VAL A 622 -17.95 2.05 -21.01
C VAL A 622 -17.31 1.92 -19.63
N THR A 623 -16.00 1.64 -19.58
CA THR A 623 -15.26 1.53 -18.31
C THR A 623 -15.15 2.88 -17.61
N ALA A 624 -14.92 3.96 -18.36
CA ALA A 624 -14.82 5.32 -17.87
C ALA A 624 -16.17 5.81 -17.31
N LEU A 625 -17.26 5.63 -18.06
CA LEU A 625 -18.61 6.00 -17.63
C LEU A 625 -19.00 5.23 -16.36
N GLY A 626 -18.83 3.90 -16.35
CA GLY A 626 -19.14 3.10 -15.17
C GLY A 626 -18.24 3.43 -13.97
N ALA A 627 -16.98 3.84 -14.19
CA ALA A 627 -16.10 4.28 -13.12
C ALA A 627 -16.58 5.60 -12.50
N GLY A 628 -17.05 6.55 -13.31
CA GLY A 628 -17.69 7.77 -12.84
C GLY A 628 -18.92 7.47 -11.98
N VAL A 629 -19.80 6.55 -12.42
CA VAL A 629 -20.97 6.10 -11.64
C VAL A 629 -20.56 5.49 -10.31
N VAL A 630 -19.54 4.62 -10.29
CA VAL A 630 -19.02 4.04 -9.04
C VAL A 630 -18.44 5.12 -8.11
N ALA A 631 -17.72 6.11 -8.65
CA ALA A 631 -17.16 7.20 -7.86
C ALA A 631 -18.26 8.05 -7.23
N VAL A 632 -19.27 8.47 -8.01
CA VAL A 632 -20.44 9.19 -7.51
C VAL A 632 -21.18 8.38 -6.45
N ALA A 633 -21.39 7.08 -6.65
CA ALA A 633 -22.07 6.22 -5.69
C ALA A 633 -21.35 6.11 -4.34
N LEU A 634 -20.01 6.16 -4.32
CA LEU A 634 -19.21 6.14 -3.08
C LEU A 634 -19.29 7.46 -2.30
N HIS A 635 -19.73 8.54 -2.97
CA HIS A 635 -19.89 9.87 -2.41
C HIS A 635 -21.34 10.25 -2.14
N LEU A 636 -22.31 9.35 -2.36
CA LEU A 636 -23.67 9.55 -1.87
C LEU A 636 -23.65 9.57 -0.33
N PRO A 637 -24.35 10.49 0.35
CA PRO A 637 -25.30 11.46 -0.23
C PRO A 637 -24.71 12.80 -0.67
N TRP A 638 -23.49 13.17 -0.30
CA TRP A 638 -22.86 14.45 -0.68
C TRP A 638 -22.91 14.73 -2.19
N ALA A 639 -22.79 13.70 -3.02
CA ALA A 639 -22.94 13.84 -4.47
C ALA A 639 -24.34 14.30 -4.95
N LEU A 640 -25.40 14.12 -4.14
CA LEU A 640 -26.74 14.64 -4.43
C LEU A 640 -26.81 16.16 -4.23
N GLU A 641 -26.07 16.69 -3.26
CA GLU A 641 -26.00 18.13 -3.01
C GLU A 641 -25.27 18.85 -4.13
N LEU A 642 -24.27 18.19 -4.74
CA LEU A 642 -23.57 18.71 -5.92
C LEU A 642 -24.41 18.64 -7.20
N ALA A 643 -25.50 17.86 -7.19
CA ALA A 643 -26.40 17.66 -8.32
C ALA A 643 -27.74 18.39 -8.13
N SER A 644 -27.88 19.20 -7.07
CA SER A 644 -29.07 20.02 -6.88
C SER A 644 -29.18 21.05 -8.02
N PRO A 645 -30.41 21.46 -8.41
CA PRO A 645 -30.62 22.48 -9.44
C PRO A 645 -29.90 23.80 -9.12
N ASP A 646 -29.70 24.06 -7.83
CA ASP A 646 -29.14 25.30 -7.28
C ASP A 646 -27.62 25.22 -7.04
N ALA A 647 -26.98 24.08 -7.33
CA ALA A 647 -25.54 23.93 -7.17
C ALA A 647 -24.76 24.77 -8.20
N ALA A 648 -23.94 25.70 -7.72
CA ALA A 648 -23.03 26.46 -8.59
C ALA A 648 -22.06 25.52 -9.33
N TRP A 649 -21.89 25.73 -10.63
CA TRP A 649 -20.94 24.97 -11.46
C TRP A 649 -19.53 25.01 -10.88
N SER A 650 -19.15 26.13 -10.27
CA SER A 650 -17.85 26.36 -9.63
C SER A 650 -17.54 25.34 -8.53
N THR A 651 -18.53 24.96 -7.72
CA THR A 651 -18.42 23.91 -6.69
C THR A 651 -18.06 22.55 -7.31
N PHE A 652 -18.55 22.24 -8.51
CA PHE A 652 -18.23 20.98 -9.19
C PHE A 652 -16.80 20.96 -9.76
N VAL A 653 -16.28 22.10 -10.23
CA VAL A 653 -14.92 22.24 -10.80
C VAL A 653 -13.84 22.63 -9.77
N GLY A 654 -14.13 22.57 -8.47
CA GLY A 654 -13.14 22.75 -7.39
C GLY A 654 -13.20 24.11 -6.69
N GLY A 655 -14.35 24.77 -6.67
CA GLY A 655 -14.63 25.94 -5.84
C GLY A 655 -13.88 27.22 -6.20
N ARG A 656 -13.20 27.26 -7.36
CA ARG A 656 -12.50 28.45 -7.84
C ARG A 656 -13.13 28.98 -9.12
N ASP A 657 -13.93 30.03 -9.00
CA ASP A 657 -14.23 30.93 -10.12
C ASP A 657 -13.02 31.82 -10.39
N ALA A 658 -11.91 31.22 -10.82
CA ALA A 658 -10.78 31.99 -11.30
C ALA A 658 -10.99 32.25 -12.79
N GLU A 659 -11.15 33.52 -13.15
CA GLU A 659 -10.84 34.00 -14.49
C GLU A 659 -9.52 33.36 -14.92
N VAL A 660 -9.53 32.52 -15.96
CA VAL A 660 -8.29 31.92 -16.46
C VAL A 660 -7.50 33.09 -17.06
N PRO A 661 -6.34 33.47 -16.48
CA PRO A 661 -5.58 34.60 -17.00
C PRO A 661 -5.24 34.34 -18.47
N HIS A 662 -4.96 35.40 -19.24
CA HIS A 662 -4.38 35.23 -20.57
C HIS A 662 -3.04 34.48 -20.47
N VAL A 663 -3.06 33.15 -20.60
CA VAL A 663 -1.87 32.31 -20.53
C VAL A 663 -1.29 32.18 -21.94
N PRO A 664 -0.07 32.71 -22.21
CA PRO A 664 0.55 32.53 -23.51
C PRO A 664 0.79 31.04 -23.79
N ILE A 665 0.60 30.63 -25.04
CA ILE A 665 0.77 29.22 -25.45
C ILE A 665 2.16 28.67 -25.09
N SER A 666 3.18 29.52 -25.03
CA SER A 666 4.54 29.15 -24.66
C SER A 666 4.67 28.70 -23.20
N GLN A 667 3.84 29.21 -22.28
CA GLN A 667 3.74 28.77 -20.89
C GLN A 667 3.03 27.42 -20.80
N LEU A 668 1.90 27.26 -21.52
CA LEU A 668 1.16 25.98 -21.58
C LEU A 668 2.03 24.83 -22.09
N LEU A 669 2.81 25.05 -23.16
CA LEU A 669 3.72 24.05 -23.73
C LEU A 669 4.88 23.66 -22.81
N ARG A 670 5.20 24.49 -21.80
CA ARG A 670 6.19 24.20 -20.76
C ARG A 670 5.59 23.59 -19.51
N PHE A 671 4.26 23.44 -19.46
CA PHE A 671 3.53 23.10 -18.24
C PHE A 671 3.82 24.09 -17.11
N ASP A 672 3.90 25.38 -17.44
CA ASP A 672 4.20 26.44 -16.49
C ASP A 672 3.02 26.69 -15.55
N THR A 673 3.12 26.15 -14.33
CA THR A 673 2.12 26.28 -13.26
C THR A 673 2.72 26.92 -11.99
N GLY A 674 3.96 27.39 -12.07
CA GLY A 674 4.71 27.85 -10.90
C GLY A 674 6.18 28.16 -11.21
N PRO A 675 7.02 28.35 -10.18
CA PRO A 675 8.35 28.91 -10.35
C PRO A 675 9.31 28.02 -11.17
N ILE A 676 9.15 26.69 -11.13
CA ILE A 676 10.03 25.75 -11.83
C ILE A 676 9.66 25.67 -13.32
N GLY A 677 8.37 25.75 -13.65
CA GLY A 677 7.87 25.67 -15.02
C GLY A 677 8.21 26.83 -15.94
N SER A 678 8.63 27.97 -15.38
CA SER A 678 9.06 29.17 -16.13
C SER A 678 10.23 28.94 -17.12
N SER A 679 11.02 27.87 -16.93
CA SER A 679 12.19 27.59 -17.77
C SER A 679 11.85 27.17 -19.20
N LEU A 680 12.49 27.81 -20.18
CA LEU A 680 12.44 27.44 -21.61
C LEU A 680 12.88 26.00 -21.90
N LEU A 681 13.73 25.42 -21.05
CA LEU A 681 14.29 24.08 -21.26
C LEU A 681 13.22 22.98 -21.18
N THR A 682 12.11 23.22 -20.48
CA THR A 682 11.02 22.24 -20.32
C THR A 682 10.34 21.90 -21.65
N VAL A 683 10.35 22.81 -22.63
CA VAL A 683 9.85 22.55 -24.00
C VAL A 683 10.56 21.37 -24.65
N ALA A 684 11.80 21.05 -24.23
CA ALA A 684 12.56 19.94 -24.79
C ALA A 684 11.89 18.57 -24.55
N VAL A 685 10.99 18.41 -23.57
CA VAL A 685 10.15 17.20 -23.42
C VAL A 685 9.32 16.94 -24.67
N LEU A 686 8.81 17.99 -25.32
CA LEU A 686 8.00 17.87 -26.53
C LEU A 686 8.81 17.32 -27.70
N VAL A 687 10.09 17.69 -27.81
CA VAL A 687 11.01 17.16 -28.82
C VAL A 687 11.22 15.65 -28.61
N ALA A 688 11.40 15.22 -27.37
CA ALA A 688 11.50 13.79 -27.03
C ALA A 688 10.19 13.03 -27.33
N ALA A 689 9.03 13.64 -27.02
CA ALA A 689 7.71 13.07 -27.28
C ALA A 689 7.34 13.04 -28.77
N ALA A 690 7.88 13.95 -29.60
CA ALA A 690 7.63 13.98 -31.04
C ALA A 690 8.37 12.86 -31.79
N TYR A 691 9.44 12.30 -31.21
CA TYR A 691 10.25 11.24 -31.83
C TYR A 691 9.42 10.02 -32.27
N VAL A 692 8.43 9.61 -31.45
CA VAL A 692 7.58 8.47 -31.78
C VAL A 692 6.66 8.72 -32.98
N LEU A 693 6.29 9.97 -33.27
CA LEU A 693 5.49 10.32 -34.45
C LEU A 693 6.29 10.12 -35.74
N LEU A 694 7.60 10.34 -35.70
CA LEU A 694 8.50 10.20 -36.85
C LEU A 694 8.89 8.74 -37.13
N VAL A 695 9.01 7.92 -36.08
CA VAL A 695 9.63 6.58 -36.17
C VAL A 695 8.66 5.45 -35.85
N GLY A 696 7.65 5.72 -35.02
CA GLY A 696 6.69 4.73 -34.54
C GLY A 696 5.84 4.13 -35.64
N ARG A 697 5.46 2.85 -35.46
CA ARG A 697 4.57 2.12 -36.37
C ARG A 697 3.53 1.32 -35.61
N GLY A 698 2.42 1.02 -36.29
CA GLY A 698 1.35 0.17 -35.77
C GLY A 698 0.76 0.73 -34.47
N TRP A 699 0.73 -0.10 -33.42
CA TRP A 699 0.18 0.31 -32.13
C TRP A 699 0.96 1.47 -31.47
N ARG A 700 2.28 1.57 -31.69
CA ARG A 700 3.11 2.64 -31.11
C ARG A 700 2.68 4.01 -31.62
N LEU A 701 2.48 4.12 -32.94
CA LEU A 701 2.00 5.35 -33.57
C LEU A 701 0.56 5.68 -33.16
N ALA A 702 -0.32 4.67 -33.09
CA ALA A 702 -1.70 4.89 -32.69
C ALA A 702 -1.83 5.40 -31.24
N TRP A 703 -1.09 4.80 -30.30
CA TRP A 703 -1.07 5.27 -28.92
C TRP A 703 -0.36 6.62 -28.77
N ALA A 704 0.69 6.89 -29.56
CA ALA A 704 1.31 8.21 -29.62
C ALA A 704 0.34 9.29 -30.12
N ALA A 705 -0.42 9.02 -31.19
CA ALA A 705 -1.41 9.96 -31.71
C ALA A 705 -2.51 10.25 -30.68
N ARG A 706 -3.00 9.23 -29.97
CA ARG A 706 -3.93 9.40 -28.83
C ARG A 706 -3.33 10.26 -27.71
N ALA A 707 -2.08 9.99 -27.34
CA ALA A 707 -1.38 10.74 -26.29
C ALA A 707 -1.18 12.23 -26.65
N TRP A 708 -0.79 12.51 -27.90
CA TRP A 708 -0.70 13.87 -28.42
C TRP A 708 -2.06 14.55 -28.51
N SER A 709 -3.11 13.82 -28.92
CA SER A 709 -4.48 14.34 -28.94
C SER A 709 -4.96 14.79 -27.56
N VAL A 710 -4.71 13.98 -26.52
CA VAL A 710 -5.05 14.36 -25.15
C VAL A 710 -4.30 15.63 -24.72
N ALA A 711 -3.01 15.73 -25.05
CA ALA A 711 -2.23 16.92 -24.73
C ALA A 711 -2.71 18.18 -25.45
N LEU A 712 -3.00 18.07 -26.75
CA LEU A 712 -3.51 19.17 -27.56
C LEU A 712 -4.88 19.65 -27.08
N VAL A 713 -5.77 18.74 -26.66
CA VAL A 713 -7.07 19.11 -26.09
C VAL A 713 -6.89 19.84 -24.76
N GLY A 714 -6.03 19.34 -23.86
CA GLY A 714 -5.76 20.00 -22.58
C GLY A 714 -5.19 21.42 -22.74
N TRP A 715 -4.16 21.58 -23.58
CA TRP A 715 -3.61 22.91 -23.90
C TRP A 715 -4.61 23.81 -24.63
N GLY A 716 -5.36 23.25 -25.58
CA GLY A 716 -6.34 23.97 -26.37
C GLY A 716 -7.49 24.52 -25.52
N LEU A 717 -7.97 23.74 -24.54
CA LEU A 717 -9.01 24.18 -23.61
C LEU A 717 -8.52 25.33 -22.72
N LEU A 718 -7.32 25.22 -22.14
CA LEU A 718 -6.75 26.30 -21.32
C LEU A 718 -6.46 27.56 -22.14
N TRP A 719 -5.94 27.39 -23.36
CA TRP A 719 -5.70 28.51 -24.27
C TRP A 719 -7.02 29.18 -24.68
N ALA A 720 -8.05 28.41 -25.03
CA ALA A 720 -9.36 28.93 -25.40
C ALA A 720 -10.05 29.64 -24.21
N ALA A 721 -9.95 29.11 -23.00
CA ALA A 721 -10.44 29.76 -21.79
C ALA A 721 -9.70 31.06 -21.50
N GLY A 722 -8.37 31.04 -21.62
CA GLY A 722 -7.55 32.24 -21.53
C GLY A 722 -7.86 33.26 -22.62
N MET A 723 -8.53 32.90 -23.72
CA MET A 723 -9.01 33.85 -24.75
C MET A 723 -10.46 34.30 -24.53
N GLY A 724 -11.12 33.86 -23.45
CA GLY A 724 -12.53 34.13 -23.17
C GLY A 724 -13.51 33.36 -24.06
N TRP A 725 -13.06 32.30 -24.76
CA TRP A 725 -13.92 31.53 -25.68
C TRP A 725 -14.73 30.44 -24.98
N VAL A 726 -14.39 30.13 -23.73
CA VAL A 726 -15.07 29.12 -22.93
C VAL A 726 -15.96 29.85 -21.92
N PRO A 727 -17.30 29.81 -22.05
CA PRO A 727 -18.23 30.57 -21.22
C PRO A 727 -18.50 29.92 -19.86
N VAL A 728 -17.69 28.93 -19.45
CA VAL A 728 -17.87 28.16 -18.22
C VAL A 728 -16.55 28.07 -17.46
N ALA A 729 -16.61 28.08 -16.13
CA ALA A 729 -15.43 27.88 -15.29
C ALA A 729 -14.77 26.52 -15.60
N LEU A 730 -13.45 26.53 -15.73
CA LEU A 730 -12.66 25.33 -15.95
C LEU A 730 -12.09 24.82 -14.61
N PRO A 731 -11.80 23.50 -14.52
CA PRO A 731 -11.05 22.97 -13.39
C PRO A 731 -9.65 23.60 -13.30
N PRO A 732 -8.96 23.47 -12.14
CA PRO A 732 -7.58 23.92 -11.97
C PRO A 732 -6.68 23.48 -13.13
N ALA A 733 -5.80 24.39 -13.56
CA ALA A 733 -4.97 24.18 -14.75
C ALA A 733 -4.12 22.91 -14.65
N GLU A 734 -3.64 22.57 -13.45
CA GLU A 734 -2.88 21.37 -13.15
C GLU A 734 -3.67 20.09 -13.47
N LEU A 735 -4.98 20.07 -13.23
CA LEU A 735 -5.84 18.91 -13.50
C LEU A 735 -6.04 18.70 -15.01
N LEU A 736 -6.04 19.78 -15.79
CA LEU A 736 -6.09 19.73 -17.26
C LEU A 736 -4.72 19.42 -17.89
N LEU A 737 -3.64 19.89 -17.28
CA LEU A 737 -2.25 19.70 -17.75
C LEU A 737 -1.67 18.34 -17.36
N ALA A 738 -2.07 17.73 -16.24
CA ALA A 738 -1.55 16.43 -15.82
C ALA A 738 -1.83 15.30 -16.84
N PRO A 739 -3.03 15.18 -17.45
CA PRO A 739 -3.27 14.30 -18.59
C PRO A 739 -2.32 14.52 -19.78
N ALA A 740 -2.06 15.80 -20.11
CA ALA A 740 -1.13 16.16 -21.17
C ALA A 740 0.30 15.71 -20.83
N ALA A 741 0.71 15.89 -19.57
CA ALA A 741 2.01 15.44 -19.07
C ALA A 741 2.18 13.91 -19.15
N VAL A 742 1.16 13.15 -18.73
CA VAL A 742 1.16 11.69 -18.87
C VAL A 742 1.17 11.27 -20.33
N GLY A 743 0.45 11.98 -21.20
CA GLY A 743 0.50 11.80 -22.65
C GLY A 743 1.91 11.98 -23.21
N MET A 744 2.60 13.07 -22.87
CA MET A 744 3.98 13.32 -23.30
C MET A 744 4.97 12.27 -22.78
N ALA A 745 4.82 11.85 -21.51
CA ALA A 745 5.63 10.78 -20.94
C ALA A 745 5.39 9.42 -21.61
N LEU A 746 4.12 9.09 -21.92
CA LEU A 746 3.74 7.90 -22.67
C LEU A 746 4.34 7.95 -24.08
N ALA A 747 4.18 9.05 -24.82
CA ALA A 747 4.73 9.23 -26.17
C ALA A 747 6.27 9.08 -26.18
N THR A 748 6.95 9.68 -25.21
CA THR A 748 8.42 9.57 -25.05
C THR A 748 8.85 8.12 -24.79
N GLY A 749 8.17 7.42 -23.87
CA GLY A 749 8.42 6.01 -23.60
C GLY A 749 8.16 5.12 -24.81
N LEU A 750 7.08 5.35 -25.55
CA LEU A 750 6.76 4.65 -26.80
C LEU A 750 7.79 4.93 -27.90
N GLY A 751 8.41 6.11 -27.90
CA GLY A 751 9.55 6.44 -28.77
C GLY A 751 10.76 5.55 -28.50
N ALA A 752 11.12 5.36 -27.22
CA ALA A 752 12.18 4.44 -26.85
C ALA A 752 11.83 2.97 -27.17
N ALA A 753 10.56 2.56 -27.01
CA ALA A 753 10.09 1.26 -27.49
C ALA A 753 10.21 1.11 -29.02
N ALA A 754 9.88 2.16 -29.78
CA ALA A 754 10.02 2.19 -31.23
C ALA A 754 11.49 2.08 -31.64
N PHE A 755 12.42 2.70 -30.92
CA PHE A 755 13.85 2.55 -31.17
C PHE A 755 14.31 1.08 -31.04
N ASP A 756 13.92 0.41 -29.94
CA ASP A 756 14.28 -0.99 -29.69
C ASP A 756 13.71 -1.96 -30.72
N LEU A 757 12.47 -1.72 -31.19
CA LEU A 757 11.75 -2.63 -32.08
C LEU A 757 11.94 -2.33 -33.57
N ASP A 758 11.98 -1.05 -33.96
CA ASP A 758 11.92 -0.61 -35.36
C ASP A 758 13.25 -0.11 -35.94
N VAL A 759 14.17 0.38 -35.10
CA VAL A 759 15.39 1.09 -35.54
C VAL A 759 16.66 0.29 -35.27
N ARG A 760 16.81 -0.30 -34.08
CA ARG A 760 18.06 -0.90 -33.61
C ARG A 760 18.61 -2.02 -34.51
N ARG A 761 17.75 -2.68 -35.29
CA ARG A 761 18.13 -3.79 -36.20
C ARG A 761 18.48 -3.35 -37.62
N ARG A 762 18.51 -2.04 -37.90
CA ARG A 762 18.83 -1.47 -39.22
C ARG A 762 20.18 -0.73 -39.20
N GLY A 763 20.80 -0.55 -40.37
CA GLY A 763 22.04 0.24 -40.51
C GLY A 763 21.90 1.70 -40.07
N PHE A 764 23.03 2.40 -39.97
CA PHE A 764 23.08 3.81 -39.59
C PHE A 764 22.13 4.66 -40.44
N SER A 765 21.26 5.44 -39.79
CA SER A 765 20.23 6.26 -40.46
C SER A 765 19.90 7.50 -39.65
N TRP A 766 19.29 8.52 -40.29
CA TRP A 766 18.84 9.76 -39.63
C TRP A 766 17.95 9.51 -38.40
N ARG A 767 17.29 8.34 -38.33
CA ARG A 767 16.45 7.90 -37.20
C ARG A 767 17.24 7.66 -35.92
N GLN A 768 18.53 7.32 -36.02
CA GLN A 768 19.44 7.19 -34.88
C GLN A 768 19.89 8.56 -34.38
N LEU A 769 20.19 9.50 -35.29
CA LEU A 769 20.47 10.90 -34.93
C LEU A 769 19.26 11.54 -34.22
N ALA A 770 18.05 11.31 -34.72
CA ALA A 770 16.83 11.76 -34.07
C ALA A 770 16.63 11.15 -32.66
N SER A 771 17.05 9.90 -32.43
CA SER A 771 17.00 9.29 -31.10
C SER A 771 18.02 9.89 -30.12
N LEU A 772 19.21 10.27 -30.62
CA LEU A 772 20.21 10.97 -29.83
C LEU A 772 19.69 12.37 -29.45
N ALA A 773 19.11 13.10 -30.40
CA ALA A 773 18.49 14.40 -30.16
C ALA A 773 17.37 14.30 -29.12
N ALA A 774 16.50 13.27 -29.20
CA ALA A 774 15.47 13.02 -28.19
C ALA A 774 16.06 12.73 -26.80
N GLY A 775 17.17 11.98 -26.73
CA GLY A 775 17.89 11.74 -25.47
C GLY A 775 18.49 13.01 -24.87
N VAL A 776 19.13 13.86 -25.69
CA VAL A 776 19.67 15.16 -25.26
C VAL A 776 18.55 16.09 -24.80
N ALA A 777 17.45 16.14 -25.54
CA ALA A 777 16.28 16.94 -25.19
C ALA A 777 15.71 16.55 -23.82
N LEU A 778 15.66 15.25 -23.52
CA LEU A 778 15.24 14.75 -22.21
C LEU A 778 16.19 15.13 -21.08
N LEU A 779 17.50 15.14 -21.32
CA LEU A 779 18.49 15.60 -20.34
C LEU A 779 18.36 17.10 -20.07
N LEU A 780 18.17 17.91 -21.12
CA LEU A 780 17.96 19.35 -21.00
C LEU A 780 16.66 19.67 -20.23
N ALA A 781 15.59 18.94 -20.51
CA ALA A 781 14.32 19.10 -19.82
C ALA A 781 14.39 18.79 -18.32
N ALA A 782 15.29 17.92 -17.88
CA ALA A 782 15.45 17.58 -16.46
C ALA A 782 16.21 18.65 -15.65
N LEU A 783 16.95 19.56 -16.30
CA LEU A 783 17.80 20.54 -15.62
C LEU A 783 17.03 21.49 -14.67
N PRO A 784 15.86 22.07 -15.04
CA PRO A 784 15.12 22.96 -14.15
C PRO A 784 14.66 22.27 -12.86
N VAL A 785 14.23 21.00 -12.97
CA VAL A 785 13.81 20.20 -11.81
C VAL A 785 14.99 19.88 -10.91
N VAL A 786 16.14 19.50 -11.47
CA VAL A 786 17.36 19.27 -10.69
C VAL A 786 17.82 20.55 -9.99
N ALA A 787 17.73 21.71 -10.66
CA ALA A 787 18.02 23.00 -10.07
C ALA A 787 17.05 23.35 -8.92
N GLY A 788 15.75 23.12 -9.11
CA GLY A 788 14.72 23.30 -8.07
C GLY A 788 14.92 22.38 -6.86
N ALA A 789 15.47 21.18 -7.07
CA ALA A 789 15.80 20.24 -5.99
C ALA A 789 16.98 20.72 -5.12
N VAL A 790 17.88 21.58 -5.63
CA VAL A 790 19.05 22.04 -4.87
C VAL A 790 18.65 22.75 -3.58
N GLY A 791 17.56 23.51 -3.59
CA GLY A 791 17.05 24.21 -2.40
C GLY A 791 16.49 23.29 -1.31
N GLY A 792 16.25 22.01 -1.60
CA GLY A 792 15.79 21.01 -0.65
C GLY A 792 14.37 21.18 -0.13
N ARG A 793 13.59 22.07 -0.76
CA ARG A 793 12.17 22.31 -0.46
C ARG A 793 11.34 22.65 -1.71
N TRP A 794 11.83 22.29 -2.90
CA TRP A 794 11.15 22.56 -4.18
C TRP A 794 10.68 24.01 -4.38
N LEU A 795 11.47 24.98 -3.90
CA LEU A 795 11.11 26.42 -3.91
C LEU A 795 9.86 26.79 -3.08
N MET A 796 9.33 25.87 -2.27
CA MET A 796 8.27 26.16 -1.31
C MET A 796 8.75 27.23 -0.30
N PRO A 797 7.92 28.24 0.05
CA PRO A 797 8.25 29.26 1.03
C PRO A 797 8.68 28.70 2.39
N ARG A 798 9.40 29.51 3.18
CA ARG A 798 10.03 29.05 4.44
C ARG A 798 9.12 29.08 5.66
N ALA A 799 8.19 30.01 5.68
CA ALA A 799 7.17 30.21 6.70
C ALA A 799 5.80 30.33 6.02
N ASP A 800 4.75 30.28 6.81
CA ASP A 800 3.35 30.38 6.40
C ASP A 800 2.62 31.43 7.24
N HIS A 801 1.37 31.73 6.86
CA HIS A 801 0.54 32.69 7.61
C HIS A 801 0.12 32.17 8.97
N HIS A 802 0.18 30.86 9.22
CA HIS A 802 -0.20 30.28 10.49
C HIS A 802 0.80 30.68 11.60
N GLU A 803 2.10 30.74 11.29
CA GLU A 803 3.11 31.29 12.21
C GLU A 803 2.94 32.80 12.43
N ALA A 804 2.48 33.54 11.41
CA ALA A 804 2.27 34.99 11.52
C ALA A 804 0.95 35.37 12.21
N LEU A 805 -0.05 34.48 12.18
CA LEU A 805 -1.39 34.68 12.69
C LEU A 805 -1.70 33.76 13.89
N GLU A 806 -0.68 33.25 14.57
CA GLU A 806 -0.82 32.36 15.75
C GLU A 806 -1.70 32.99 16.85
N PHE A 807 -1.69 34.32 16.96
CA PHE A 807 -2.56 35.06 17.89
C PHE A 807 -4.07 34.84 17.63
N LEU A 808 -4.47 34.51 16.39
CA LEU A 808 -5.86 34.15 16.08
C LEU A 808 -6.21 32.81 16.73
N ASP A 809 -5.31 31.84 16.71
CA ASP A 809 -5.54 30.53 17.34
C ASP A 809 -5.51 30.66 18.87
N GLU A 810 -4.64 31.52 19.42
CA GLU A 810 -4.63 31.85 20.86
C GLU A 810 -5.93 32.54 21.30
N ALA A 811 -6.45 33.47 20.51
CA ALA A 811 -7.74 34.12 20.76
C ALA A 811 -8.91 33.13 20.66
N ALA A 812 -8.86 32.20 19.69
CA ALA A 812 -9.88 31.16 19.53
C ALA A 812 -9.95 30.21 20.72
N ALA A 813 -8.80 29.94 21.37
CA ALA A 813 -8.76 29.14 22.58
C ALA A 813 -9.43 29.82 23.80
N ALA A 814 -9.62 31.15 23.75
CA ALA A 814 -10.22 31.94 24.82
C ALA A 814 -11.71 32.24 24.60
N SER A 815 -12.13 32.37 23.33
CA SER A 815 -13.52 32.65 22.97
C SER A 815 -13.83 32.16 21.56
N ASP A 816 -15.05 31.68 21.34
CA ASP A 816 -15.51 31.26 20.02
C ASP A 816 -15.68 32.47 19.08
N GLN A 817 -14.94 32.42 17.98
CA GLN A 817 -14.84 33.50 17.03
C GLN A 817 -14.86 32.96 15.59
N ARG A 818 -15.46 33.76 14.73
CA ARG A 818 -15.42 33.59 13.28
C ARG A 818 -14.39 34.55 12.69
N VAL A 819 -13.61 34.07 11.73
CA VAL A 819 -12.69 34.90 10.95
C VAL A 819 -13.19 34.96 9.51
N VAL A 820 -13.30 36.17 8.96
CA VAL A 820 -13.64 36.41 7.55
C VAL A 820 -12.36 36.67 6.77
N TRP A 821 -12.14 35.92 5.69
CA TRP A 821 -10.95 36.01 4.85
C TRP A 821 -11.31 36.64 3.52
N PHE A 822 -10.50 37.57 3.04
CA PHE A 822 -10.58 38.15 1.71
C PHE A 822 -9.27 38.00 0.96
N GLY A 823 -9.32 37.76 -0.34
CA GLY A 823 -8.12 37.75 -1.17
C GLY A 823 -8.34 37.14 -2.54
N HIS A 824 -7.30 37.15 -3.37
CA HIS A 824 -7.35 36.47 -4.66
C HIS A 824 -7.36 34.94 -4.45
N PRO A 825 -8.14 34.14 -5.22
CA PRO A 825 -8.23 32.68 -5.05
C PRO A 825 -6.91 31.90 -5.06
N GLU A 826 -5.87 32.47 -5.69
CA GLU A 826 -4.52 31.89 -5.75
C GLU A 826 -3.68 32.10 -4.47
N VAL A 827 -4.01 33.10 -3.65
CA VAL A 827 -3.26 33.42 -2.41
C VAL A 827 -4.07 33.15 -1.15
N LEU A 828 -5.39 32.94 -1.28
CA LEU A 828 -6.27 32.62 -0.18
C LEU A 828 -5.91 31.22 0.40
N PRO A 829 -5.72 31.08 1.72
CA PRO A 829 -5.38 29.80 2.37
C PRO A 829 -6.58 28.85 2.55
N VAL A 830 -7.75 29.21 2.03
CA VAL A 830 -9.02 28.50 2.18
C VAL A 830 -9.82 28.63 0.88
N THR A 831 -10.74 27.71 0.62
CA THR A 831 -11.64 27.80 -0.54
C THR A 831 -12.80 28.73 -0.18
N GLY A 832 -13.11 29.70 -1.05
CA GLY A 832 -14.13 30.71 -0.78
C GLY A 832 -15.05 30.97 -1.95
N TRP A 833 -16.03 31.85 -1.76
CA TRP A 833 -16.99 32.27 -2.77
C TRP A 833 -16.52 33.55 -3.47
N PRO A 834 -16.84 33.75 -4.76
CA PRO A 834 -16.49 34.97 -5.48
C PRO A 834 -17.20 36.19 -4.87
N LEU A 835 -16.45 37.27 -4.62
CA LEU A 835 -16.96 38.54 -4.11
C LEU A 835 -17.16 39.55 -5.25
N VAL A 836 -16.04 39.95 -5.85
CA VAL A 836 -15.93 40.86 -6.99
C VAL A 836 -14.81 40.33 -7.91
N ASP A 837 -14.65 40.87 -9.10
CA ASP A 837 -13.63 40.42 -10.05
C ASP A 837 -12.24 40.34 -9.39
N GLY A 838 -11.68 39.13 -9.34
CA GLY A 838 -10.37 38.84 -8.76
C GLY A 838 -10.29 38.76 -7.22
N VAL A 839 -11.42 38.78 -6.51
CA VAL A 839 -11.49 38.64 -5.04
C VAL A 839 -12.52 37.61 -4.65
N SER A 840 -12.12 36.69 -3.77
CA SER A 840 -13.03 35.78 -3.06
C SER A 840 -13.05 36.09 -1.57
N TYR A 841 -14.12 35.66 -0.91
CA TYR A 841 -14.26 35.68 0.53
C TYR A 841 -14.54 34.28 1.08
N ALA A 842 -14.12 34.02 2.31
CA ALA A 842 -14.35 32.75 2.99
C ALA A 842 -14.46 32.98 4.51
N THR A 843 -14.91 31.97 5.25
CA THR A 843 -14.95 32.01 6.71
C THR A 843 -14.27 30.79 7.32
N THR A 844 -13.69 30.97 8.50
CA THR A 844 -13.21 29.88 9.35
C THR A 844 -13.79 30.04 10.76
N LEU A 845 -13.90 28.92 11.46
CA LEU A 845 -14.17 28.89 12.90
C LEU A 845 -12.87 28.56 13.63
N ASP A 846 -12.68 29.19 14.79
CA ASP A 846 -11.58 28.91 15.71
C ASP A 846 -10.18 29.29 15.18
N GLY A 847 -10.06 30.42 14.48
CA GLY A 847 -8.77 30.98 14.09
C GLY A 847 -8.35 30.65 12.65
N THR A 848 -7.13 30.16 12.47
CA THR A 848 -6.52 29.92 11.16
C THR A 848 -7.12 28.70 10.43
N PRO A 849 -7.06 28.65 9.08
CA PRO A 849 -7.74 27.59 8.33
C PRO A 849 -7.15 26.19 8.57
N VAL A 850 -8.04 25.22 8.74
CA VAL A 850 -7.72 23.78 8.84
C VAL A 850 -8.32 23.01 7.66
N ALA A 851 -7.95 21.73 7.50
CA ALA A 851 -8.39 20.92 6.36
C ALA A 851 -9.92 20.84 6.19
N GLN A 852 -10.70 20.96 7.27
CA GLN A 852 -12.16 20.95 7.23
C GLN A 852 -12.74 22.18 6.50
N ASP A 853 -12.03 23.31 6.51
CA ASP A 853 -12.43 24.57 5.85
C ASP A 853 -12.22 24.55 4.33
N LEU A 854 -11.57 23.52 3.77
CA LEU A 854 -11.32 23.43 2.32
C LEU A 854 -12.58 23.11 1.51
N TRP A 855 -13.65 22.64 2.14
CA TRP A 855 -14.93 22.33 1.50
C TRP A 855 -15.93 23.44 1.78
N PRO A 856 -16.13 24.38 0.84
CA PRO A 856 -17.14 25.42 1.01
C PRO A 856 -18.54 24.79 0.96
N GLY A 857 -19.45 25.32 1.78
CA GLY A 857 -20.87 25.00 1.74
C GLY A 857 -21.58 25.60 0.52
N HIS A 858 -22.90 25.41 0.44
CA HIS A 858 -23.72 26.00 -0.62
C HIS A 858 -23.86 27.54 -0.44
N PRO A 859 -23.63 28.35 -1.48
CA PRO A 859 -23.53 29.81 -1.35
C PRO A 859 -24.83 30.58 -1.10
N GLU A 860 -25.99 30.14 -1.60
CA GLU A 860 -27.06 31.11 -1.89
C GLU A 860 -28.13 31.33 -0.80
N ASP A 861 -28.47 30.34 0.03
CA ASP A 861 -29.49 30.54 1.10
C ASP A 861 -28.89 30.81 2.49
N ASP A 862 -27.66 30.38 2.75
CA ASP A 862 -27.08 30.32 4.10
C ASP A 862 -26.14 31.49 4.45
N ASP A 863 -25.54 32.18 3.47
CA ASP A 863 -24.62 33.30 3.70
C ASP A 863 -25.19 34.67 3.29
N ALA A 864 -26.47 34.75 2.93
CA ALA A 864 -27.12 35.99 2.55
C ALA A 864 -26.91 37.16 3.54
N PRO A 865 -26.93 36.96 4.87
CA PRO A 865 -26.67 38.02 5.84
C PRO A 865 -25.21 38.53 5.80
N LEU A 866 -24.24 37.61 5.75
CA LEU A 866 -22.82 37.94 5.69
C LEU A 866 -22.49 38.66 4.38
N ARG A 867 -22.93 38.07 3.26
CA ARG A 867 -22.69 38.62 1.92
C ARG A 867 -23.30 40.00 1.75
N SER A 868 -24.57 40.17 2.13
CA SER A 868 -25.26 41.47 2.03
C SER A 868 -24.61 42.54 2.91
N SER A 869 -24.08 42.17 4.09
CA SER A 869 -23.33 43.09 4.95
C SER A 869 -22.04 43.57 4.30
N ILE A 870 -21.30 42.66 3.65
CA ILE A 870 -20.08 42.99 2.91
C ILE A 870 -20.41 43.87 1.70
N ASP A 871 -21.44 43.54 0.92
CA ASP A 871 -21.86 44.34 -0.24
C ASP A 871 -22.28 45.76 0.17
N LEU A 872 -22.96 45.94 1.32
CA LEU A 872 -23.28 47.27 1.85
C LEU A 872 -22.04 48.11 2.14
N ALA A 873 -20.96 47.51 2.64
CA ALA A 873 -19.70 48.22 2.89
C ALA A 873 -18.98 48.56 1.58
N LEU A 874 -18.92 47.63 0.62
CA LEU A 874 -18.33 47.85 -0.69
C LEU A 874 -19.06 48.93 -1.51
N ASP A 875 -20.39 49.02 -1.37
CA ASP A 875 -21.22 50.05 -1.99
C ASP A 875 -21.14 51.41 -1.27
N GLY A 876 -20.39 51.53 -0.17
CA GLY A 876 -20.30 52.75 0.65
C GLY A 876 -21.60 53.10 1.37
N ARG A 877 -22.49 52.12 1.59
CA ARG A 877 -23.82 52.29 2.21
C ARG A 877 -23.80 52.11 3.73
N THR A 878 -22.66 51.74 4.31
CA THR A 878 -22.42 51.66 5.74
C THR A 878 -20.99 52.09 6.09
N SER A 879 -20.82 52.70 7.26
CA SER A 879 -19.53 52.98 7.90
C SER A 879 -19.38 52.23 9.23
N ARG A 880 -20.22 51.22 9.45
CA ARG A 880 -20.28 50.38 10.66
C ARG A 880 -20.47 48.91 10.29
N LEU A 881 -19.56 48.37 9.48
CA LEU A 881 -19.56 46.97 9.09
C LEU A 881 -19.36 46.03 10.29
N GLY A 882 -18.50 46.41 11.25
CA GLY A 882 -18.24 45.59 12.44
C GLY A 882 -19.51 45.23 13.21
N ARG A 883 -20.44 46.18 13.39
CA ARG A 883 -21.76 45.93 13.99
C ARG A 883 -22.67 45.02 13.19
N LEU A 884 -22.59 45.05 11.86
CA LEU A 884 -23.34 44.13 11.00
C LEU A 884 -22.80 42.70 11.13
N LEU A 885 -21.49 42.55 11.29
CA LEU A 885 -20.81 41.27 11.42
C LEU A 885 -20.81 40.71 12.86
N ALA A 886 -21.02 41.57 13.86
CA ALA A 886 -21.05 41.23 15.28
C ALA A 886 -22.00 40.07 15.63
N PRO A 887 -23.30 40.09 15.25
CA PRO A 887 -24.20 38.98 15.56
C PRO A 887 -23.83 37.65 14.86
N MET A 888 -22.89 37.66 13.90
CA MET A 888 -22.38 36.47 13.21
C MET A 888 -21.14 35.86 13.87
N GLY A 889 -20.72 36.39 15.02
CA GLY A 889 -19.55 35.92 15.74
C GLY A 889 -18.21 36.39 15.16
N VAL A 890 -18.20 37.36 14.23
CA VAL A 890 -16.98 37.74 13.50
C VAL A 890 -16.11 38.69 14.32
N GLU A 891 -14.99 38.20 14.85
CA GLU A 891 -14.01 39.03 15.57
C GLU A 891 -12.95 39.60 14.61
N TYR A 892 -12.48 38.81 13.64
CA TYR A 892 -11.40 39.23 12.75
C TYR A 892 -11.79 39.19 11.28
N VAL A 893 -11.31 40.19 10.55
CA VAL A 893 -11.35 40.28 9.09
C VAL A 893 -9.92 40.32 8.56
N VAL A 894 -9.55 39.35 7.73
CA VAL A 894 -8.19 39.17 7.22
C VAL A 894 -8.17 39.34 5.71
N VAL A 895 -7.39 40.30 5.22
CA VAL A 895 -7.16 40.53 3.78
C VAL A 895 -5.77 40.01 3.40
N VAL A 896 -5.73 38.97 2.55
CA VAL A 896 -4.51 38.30 2.13
C VAL A 896 -3.98 38.90 0.83
N HIS A 897 -2.75 39.45 0.88
CA HIS A 897 -2.09 40.06 -0.28
C HIS A 897 -1.03 39.15 -0.92
N ARG A 898 -0.50 38.19 -0.15
CA ARG A 898 0.54 37.25 -0.59
C ARG A 898 0.28 35.86 -0.05
N ALA A 899 0.71 34.83 -0.76
CA ALA A 899 0.57 33.43 -0.34
C ALA A 899 1.45 33.04 0.87
N ALA A 900 2.45 33.87 1.22
CA ALA A 900 3.34 33.64 2.36
C ALA A 900 3.76 34.98 3.00
N PRO A 901 4.11 34.99 4.30
CA PRO A 901 4.50 36.21 5.01
C PRO A 901 5.83 36.79 4.50
N ALA A 902 5.94 38.12 4.49
CA ALA A 902 7.21 38.78 4.18
C ALA A 902 8.25 38.53 5.29
N PRO A 903 9.57 38.42 4.99
CA PRO A 903 10.23 38.57 3.69
C PRO A 903 10.30 37.27 2.87
N TYR A 904 9.57 36.23 3.26
CA TYR A 904 9.58 34.95 2.56
C TYR A 904 8.85 35.09 1.21
N GLY A 905 9.39 34.43 0.17
CA GLY A 905 8.84 34.51 -1.18
C GLY A 905 7.46 33.84 -1.30
N GLY A 906 6.74 34.09 -2.39
CA GLY A 906 5.41 33.53 -2.68
C GLY A 906 4.71 34.30 -3.78
N ALA A 907 3.58 33.79 -4.29
CA ALA A 907 2.72 34.54 -5.20
C ALA A 907 2.19 35.81 -4.49
N SER A 908 2.21 36.94 -5.19
CA SER A 908 1.73 38.23 -4.68
C SER A 908 0.56 38.67 -5.55
N ARG A 909 -0.63 38.73 -4.95
CA ARG A 909 -1.87 39.20 -5.57
C ARG A 909 -2.49 40.21 -4.60
N PRO A 910 -2.06 41.49 -4.65
CA PRO A 910 -2.57 42.48 -3.71
C PRO A 910 -4.08 42.65 -3.89
N ALA A 911 -4.81 42.72 -2.78
CA ALA A 911 -6.23 43.05 -2.80
C ALA A 911 -6.50 44.37 -3.54
N PRO A 912 -7.64 44.50 -4.24
CA PRO A 912 -8.03 45.74 -4.89
C PRO A 912 -8.08 46.89 -3.90
N PRO A 913 -7.58 48.10 -4.26
CA PRO A 913 -7.61 49.25 -3.37
C PRO A 913 -9.01 49.62 -2.86
N ALA A 914 -10.05 49.36 -3.68
CA ALA A 914 -11.43 49.60 -3.30
C ALA A 914 -11.88 48.76 -2.11
N LEU A 915 -11.46 47.48 -2.02
CA LEU A 915 -11.79 46.62 -0.88
C LEU A 915 -11.13 47.14 0.40
N THR A 916 -9.82 47.43 0.33
CA THR A 916 -9.10 47.95 1.50
C THR A 916 -9.62 49.31 1.94
N ALA A 917 -9.95 50.20 1.00
CA ALA A 917 -10.54 51.50 1.31
C ALA A 917 -11.91 51.36 1.98
N ALA A 918 -12.78 50.48 1.46
CA ALA A 918 -14.09 50.22 2.05
C ALA A 918 -13.97 49.68 3.49
N LEU A 919 -12.97 48.85 3.79
CA LEU A 919 -12.70 48.35 5.14
C LEU A 919 -12.08 49.41 6.06
N ASP A 920 -11.13 50.22 5.56
CA ASP A 920 -10.51 51.32 6.32
C ASP A 920 -11.52 52.45 6.65
N GLU A 921 -12.62 52.60 5.89
CA GLU A 921 -13.70 53.58 6.16
C GLU A 921 -14.65 53.18 7.29
N GLN A 922 -14.54 51.96 7.83
CA GLN A 922 -15.42 51.45 8.88
C GLN A 922 -14.97 51.94 10.26
N LEU A 923 -15.89 52.55 11.02
CA LEU A 923 -15.62 53.17 12.32
C LEU A 923 -15.44 52.15 13.46
N ASP A 924 -15.82 50.89 13.23
CA ASP A 924 -15.87 49.80 14.20
C ASP A 924 -14.92 48.64 13.85
N LEU A 925 -14.03 48.83 12.86
CA LEU A 925 -12.95 47.91 12.52
C LEU A 925 -11.60 48.55 12.87
N GLU A 926 -10.89 47.95 13.83
CA GLU A 926 -9.54 48.35 14.23
C GLU A 926 -8.50 47.61 13.39
N ARG A 927 -7.71 48.34 12.59
CA ARG A 927 -6.63 47.75 11.80
C ARG A 927 -5.45 47.33 12.69
N LEU A 928 -5.05 46.08 12.57
CA LEU A 928 -3.88 45.49 13.23
C LEU A 928 -2.74 45.29 12.22
N ASP A 929 -1.62 45.97 12.44
CA ASP A 929 -0.43 45.82 11.62
C ASP A 929 0.42 44.63 12.08
N VAL A 930 0.22 43.46 11.43
CA VAL A 930 0.91 42.20 11.77
C VAL A 930 2.07 41.91 10.81
N ASN A 931 1.78 41.78 9.51
CA ASN A 931 2.78 41.48 8.48
C ASN A 931 2.37 42.12 7.14
N PRO A 932 3.28 42.69 6.33
CA PRO A 932 2.93 43.28 5.03
C PRO A 932 2.24 42.35 4.02
N ALA A 933 2.24 41.03 4.27
CA ALA A 933 1.56 40.05 3.44
C ALA A 933 0.05 39.93 3.72
N VAL A 934 -0.42 40.39 4.88
CA VAL A 934 -1.82 40.30 5.32
C VAL A 934 -2.23 41.58 6.05
N THR A 935 -3.41 42.11 5.77
CA THR A 935 -4.00 43.19 6.57
C THR A 935 -5.06 42.59 7.46
N VAL A 936 -4.95 42.77 8.78
CA VAL A 936 -5.92 42.24 9.74
C VAL A 936 -6.72 43.40 10.32
N TYR A 937 -8.03 43.22 10.47
CA TYR A 937 -8.92 44.12 11.18
C TYR A 937 -9.59 43.35 12.32
N ARG A 938 -9.66 43.95 13.50
CA ARG A 938 -10.41 43.46 14.65
C ARG A 938 -11.73 44.22 14.75
N ASN A 939 -12.82 43.49 14.90
CA ASN A 939 -14.15 44.04 15.09
C ASN A 939 -14.31 44.51 16.54
N ALA A 940 -14.35 45.83 16.75
CA ALA A 940 -14.51 46.41 18.08
C ALA A 940 -15.92 46.21 18.67
N SER A 941 -16.90 45.85 17.82
CA SER A 941 -18.28 45.55 18.21
C SER A 941 -18.57 44.05 18.24
N TRP A 942 -17.55 43.19 18.27
CA TRP A 942 -17.71 41.72 18.27
C TRP A 942 -18.57 41.20 19.43
N SER A 943 -19.39 40.20 19.12
CA SER A 943 -20.14 39.37 20.08
C SER A 943 -19.76 37.90 19.82
N PRO A 944 -19.60 37.05 20.85
CA PRO A 944 -19.42 35.61 20.68
C PRO A 944 -20.51 34.98 19.80
N ARG A 945 -20.18 33.89 19.11
CA ARG A 945 -21.14 33.19 18.25
C ARG A 945 -22.33 32.65 19.05
N VAL A 946 -22.11 32.10 20.24
CA VAL A 946 -23.20 31.76 21.17
C VAL A 946 -23.08 32.69 22.37
N ALA A 947 -24.01 33.64 22.46
CA ALA A 947 -23.96 34.73 23.44
C ALA A 947 -25.26 34.86 24.22
N VAL A 948 -25.12 35.15 25.52
CA VAL A 948 -26.21 35.57 26.40
C VAL A 948 -26.31 37.09 26.39
N HIS A 949 -27.52 37.60 26.26
CA HIS A 949 -27.85 39.02 26.41
C HIS A 949 -28.98 39.20 27.43
N PRO A 950 -29.12 40.38 28.06
CA PRO A 950 -30.33 40.72 28.80
C PRO A 950 -31.57 40.63 27.90
N ALA A 951 -32.68 40.11 28.42
CA ALA A 951 -33.89 39.92 27.62
C ALA A 951 -34.37 41.24 26.98
N GLY A 952 -34.69 41.19 25.69
CA GLY A 952 -35.17 42.34 24.92
C GLY A 952 -34.06 43.19 24.28
N THR A 953 -32.77 42.87 24.49
CA THR A 953 -31.64 43.56 23.86
C THR A 953 -31.71 43.45 22.33
N VAL A 954 -31.99 42.25 21.81
CA VAL A 954 -32.11 42.01 20.36
C VAL A 954 -33.35 42.71 19.79
N ALA A 955 -34.49 42.66 20.49
CA ALA A 955 -35.71 43.33 20.05
C ALA A 955 -35.57 44.87 20.04
N GLU A 956 -34.85 45.45 21.01
CA GLU A 956 -34.51 46.88 21.03
C GLU A 956 -33.61 47.24 19.84
N ALA A 957 -32.60 46.42 19.56
CA ALA A 957 -31.72 46.56 18.39
C ALA A 957 -32.50 46.48 17.06
N GLU A 958 -33.51 45.62 16.98
CA GLU A 958 -34.39 45.48 15.81
C GLU A 958 -35.37 46.66 15.64
N SER A 959 -35.97 47.14 16.73
CA SER A 959 -37.04 48.14 16.71
C SER A 959 -36.63 49.52 16.17
N LEU A 960 -35.32 49.77 16.09
CA LEU A 960 -34.73 51.00 15.55
C LEU A 960 -34.51 50.93 14.01
N LEU A 961 -34.97 49.87 13.35
CA LEU A 961 -34.84 49.62 11.89
C LEU A 961 -36.18 49.85 11.16
N PRO A 962 -36.33 50.87 10.28
CA PRO A 962 -37.58 51.07 9.54
C PRO A 962 -37.79 50.10 8.36
N ASP A 963 -36.75 49.42 7.88
CA ASP A 963 -36.84 48.43 6.80
C ASP A 963 -35.72 47.39 6.99
N GLY A 964 -36.07 46.11 7.11
CA GLY A 964 -35.23 44.97 7.56
C GLY A 964 -33.99 44.59 6.74
N ALA A 965 -33.34 45.53 6.06
CA ALA A 965 -32.03 45.35 5.42
C ALA A 965 -31.18 46.63 5.42
N ARG A 966 -31.51 47.64 6.24
CA ARG A 966 -30.76 48.90 6.30
C ARG A 966 -30.42 49.30 7.74
N LEU A 967 -29.12 49.27 8.02
CA LEU A 967 -28.40 49.82 9.18
C LEU A 967 -28.64 49.13 10.54
N ALA A 968 -27.90 48.05 10.82
CA ALA A 968 -27.63 47.56 12.18
C ALA A 968 -26.75 48.52 13.02
N ALA A 969 -27.03 49.82 12.98
CA ALA A 969 -26.05 50.86 13.31
C ALA A 969 -26.21 51.48 14.72
N THR A 970 -27.20 51.12 15.53
CA THR A 970 -27.49 51.86 16.77
C THR A 970 -27.14 51.14 18.07
N THR A 971 -27.38 49.83 18.21
CA THR A 971 -27.15 49.08 19.46
C THR A 971 -25.87 48.24 19.38
N ASP A 972 -25.03 48.29 20.42
CA ASP A 972 -23.73 47.61 20.47
C ASP A 972 -23.86 46.31 21.27
N LEU A 973 -23.92 45.15 20.58
CA LEU A 973 -24.09 43.84 21.23
C LEU A 973 -22.87 43.45 22.08
N ALA A 974 -21.68 43.94 21.75
CA ALA A 974 -20.45 43.63 22.47
C ALA A 974 -20.51 44.02 23.96
N ALA A 975 -21.25 45.07 24.29
CA ALA A 975 -21.31 45.59 25.66
C ALA A 975 -22.13 44.71 26.61
N THR A 976 -22.97 43.81 26.09
CA THR A 976 -23.89 42.99 26.88
C THR A 976 -23.76 41.49 26.64
N ALA A 977 -22.78 41.07 25.83
CA ALA A 977 -22.59 39.68 25.46
C ALA A 977 -21.76 38.91 26.50
N GLU A 978 -22.32 37.83 27.04
CA GLU A 978 -21.56 36.85 27.82
C GLU A 978 -21.46 35.52 27.04
N PRO A 979 -20.25 34.95 26.85
CA PRO A 979 -20.09 33.69 26.12
C PRO A 979 -20.56 32.47 26.94
N LEU A 980 -21.06 31.44 26.26
CA LEU A 980 -21.35 30.12 26.88
C LEU A 980 -20.12 29.20 26.80
N GLU A 981 -20.08 28.17 27.66
CA GLU A 981 -19.04 27.14 27.59
C GLU A 981 -19.32 26.18 26.41
N GLU A 982 -18.47 26.24 25.38
CA GLU A 982 -18.64 25.40 24.20
C GLU A 982 -17.99 24.03 24.34
N HIS A 983 -18.71 23.01 23.90
CA HIS A 983 -18.25 21.62 23.85
C HIS A 983 -17.88 21.16 22.43
N GLY A 984 -18.11 22.04 21.45
CA GLY A 984 -17.88 21.83 20.03
C GLY A 984 -18.60 22.88 19.19
N PRO A 985 -18.38 22.89 17.86
CA PRO A 985 -18.84 23.97 16.98
C PRO A 985 -20.36 24.04 16.80
N ALA A 986 -21.10 23.10 17.38
CA ALA A 986 -22.57 23.05 17.33
C ALA A 986 -23.18 22.67 18.69
N SER A 987 -22.46 22.92 19.79
CA SER A 987 -22.92 22.59 21.14
C SER A 987 -22.28 23.49 22.21
N ALA A 988 -23.09 24.11 23.06
CA ALA A 988 -22.66 24.93 24.18
C ALA A 988 -23.59 24.73 25.38
N SER A 989 -23.09 24.95 26.59
CA SER A 989 -23.93 24.94 27.78
C SER A 989 -23.48 25.98 28.82
N ALA A 990 -24.42 26.39 29.68
CA ALA A 990 -24.16 27.28 30.81
C ALA A 990 -25.33 27.25 31.81
N ASP A 991 -25.04 27.50 33.08
CA ASP A 991 -26.07 27.81 34.09
C ASP A 991 -26.51 29.27 33.94
N LEU A 992 -27.75 29.52 33.48
CA LEU A 992 -28.23 30.86 33.19
C LEU A 992 -29.36 31.30 34.15
N PRO A 993 -29.39 32.59 34.56
CA PRO A 993 -30.49 33.16 35.33
C PRO A 993 -31.74 33.42 34.46
N GLU A 994 -32.89 33.64 35.10
CA GLU A 994 -34.09 34.12 34.39
C GLU A 994 -33.91 35.55 33.87
N GLY A 995 -34.60 35.90 32.77
CA GLY A 995 -34.60 37.27 32.22
C GLY A 995 -33.43 37.58 31.28
N VAL A 996 -32.83 36.55 30.70
CA VAL A 996 -31.82 36.65 29.64
C VAL A 996 -32.33 36.03 28.34
N GLU A 997 -31.64 36.27 27.24
CA GLU A 997 -31.88 35.65 25.95
C GLU A 997 -30.58 35.12 25.35
N VAL A 998 -30.62 33.94 24.73
CA VAL A 998 -29.48 33.30 24.08
C VAL A 998 -29.60 33.53 22.57
N LEU A 999 -28.59 34.18 21.98
CA LEU A 999 -28.45 34.40 20.55
C LEU A 999 -27.40 33.43 20.00
N VAL A 1000 -27.74 32.72 18.93
CA VAL A 1000 -26.81 31.87 18.17
C VAL A 1000 -26.52 32.51 16.82
N GLY A 1001 -25.30 32.97 16.61
CA GLY A 1001 -24.78 33.58 15.38
C GLY A 1001 -24.52 32.56 14.27
N SER A 1002 -25.53 31.76 13.95
CA SER A 1002 -25.54 30.77 12.87
C SER A 1002 -26.83 30.90 12.04
N THR A 1003 -26.86 30.30 10.85
CA THR A 1003 -28.06 30.29 10.00
C THR A 1003 -29.34 29.85 10.72
N PRO A 1004 -30.51 30.40 10.32
CA PRO A 1004 -31.81 30.20 10.99
C PRO A 1004 -32.48 28.92 10.49
N THR A 1005 -31.86 27.78 10.78
CA THR A 1005 -32.38 26.45 10.47
C THR A 1005 -33.03 25.84 11.71
N ASP A 1006 -34.07 25.02 11.52
CA ASP A 1006 -34.82 24.37 12.59
C ASP A 1006 -34.02 23.29 13.36
N GLY A 1007 -32.73 23.12 13.02
CA GLY A 1007 -31.83 22.15 13.64
C GLY A 1007 -31.29 22.59 14.99
N TRP A 1008 -31.32 23.88 15.34
CA TRP A 1008 -30.90 24.34 16.67
C TRP A 1008 -31.97 24.03 17.72
N GLN A 1009 -31.56 23.33 18.77
CA GLN A 1009 -32.36 23.06 19.96
C GLN A 1009 -31.71 23.75 21.15
N VAL A 1010 -32.56 24.33 22.00
CA VAL A 1010 -32.14 24.93 23.26
C VAL A 1010 -33.00 24.31 24.35
N GLU A 1011 -32.36 23.59 25.26
CA GLU A 1011 -33.00 22.92 26.39
C GLU A 1011 -32.66 23.66 27.69
N VAL A 1012 -33.62 23.72 28.62
CA VAL A 1012 -33.40 24.15 30.00
C VAL A 1012 -33.80 23.02 30.93
N ASP A 1013 -32.87 22.51 31.73
CA ASP A 1013 -33.06 21.33 32.59
C ASP A 1013 -33.69 20.12 31.84
N GLY A 1014 -33.35 19.96 30.55
CA GLY A 1014 -33.83 18.90 29.67
C GLY A 1014 -35.21 19.13 29.01
N ALA A 1015 -35.73 20.35 29.04
CA ALA A 1015 -36.96 20.74 28.35
C ALA A 1015 -36.69 21.70 27.18
N ASP A 1016 -37.13 21.32 25.98
CA ASP A 1016 -37.01 22.13 24.75
C ASP A 1016 -37.74 23.48 24.84
N LEU A 1017 -37.04 24.56 24.48
CA LEU A 1017 -37.60 25.90 24.31
C LEU A 1017 -37.82 26.25 22.83
N PRO A 1018 -38.87 27.03 22.50
CA PRO A 1018 -39.13 27.45 21.13
C PRO A 1018 -38.13 28.50 20.66
N VAL A 1019 -37.44 28.19 19.56
CA VAL A 1019 -36.50 29.09 18.89
C VAL A 1019 -37.24 30.16 18.07
N ARG A 1020 -36.91 31.43 18.30
CA ARG A 1020 -37.35 32.57 17.48
C ARG A 1020 -36.21 33.01 16.54
N ARG A 1021 -36.53 33.87 15.56
CA ARG A 1021 -35.52 34.48 14.69
C ARG A 1021 -35.21 35.90 15.15
N GLY A 1022 -34.01 36.13 15.65
CA GLY A 1022 -33.42 37.45 15.84
C GLY A 1022 -32.71 37.94 14.57
N PHE A 1023 -32.71 39.24 14.33
CA PHE A 1023 -32.20 39.92 13.13
C PHE A 1023 -32.76 39.37 11.81
N GLY A 1024 -33.86 38.62 11.85
CA GLY A 1024 -34.43 37.89 10.71
C GLY A 1024 -33.64 36.66 10.26
N TRP A 1025 -32.47 36.36 10.83
CA TRP A 1025 -31.59 35.28 10.38
C TRP A 1025 -30.89 34.46 11.47
N ALA A 1026 -30.87 34.86 12.74
CA ALA A 1026 -30.17 34.14 13.81
C ALA A 1026 -31.17 33.48 14.79
N PRO A 1027 -30.95 32.24 15.23
CA PRO A 1027 -31.70 31.64 16.34
C PRO A 1027 -31.59 32.48 17.62
N LEU A 1028 -32.74 32.79 18.25
CA LEU A 1028 -32.86 33.56 19.48
C LEU A 1028 -33.84 32.86 20.44
N VAL A 1029 -33.42 32.61 21.68
CA VAL A 1029 -34.22 31.93 22.69
C VAL A 1029 -34.27 32.74 23.99
N PRO A 1030 -35.44 33.25 24.41
CA PRO A 1030 -35.58 33.86 25.73
C PRO A 1030 -35.59 32.79 26.83
N ILE A 1031 -34.89 33.05 27.93
CA ILE A 1031 -34.78 32.18 29.11
C ILE A 1031 -35.69 32.72 30.21
N ASP A 1032 -36.87 32.13 30.33
CA ASP A 1032 -37.91 32.53 31.29
C ASP A 1032 -37.77 31.83 32.65
N THR A 1033 -36.90 30.82 32.77
CA THR A 1033 -36.64 30.06 34.00
C THR A 1033 -35.14 29.82 34.16
N SER A 1034 -34.60 30.05 35.35
CA SER A 1034 -33.20 29.75 35.66
C SER A 1034 -32.93 28.24 35.66
N GLY A 1035 -31.82 27.79 35.07
CA GLY A 1035 -31.44 26.38 35.01
C GLY A 1035 -30.19 26.15 34.16
N GLU A 1036 -29.82 24.89 33.99
CA GLU A 1036 -28.74 24.49 33.07
C GLU A 1036 -29.29 24.58 31.64
N VAL A 1037 -28.73 25.48 30.84
CA VAL A 1037 -29.11 25.68 29.45
C VAL A 1037 -28.14 24.94 28.55
N GLU A 1038 -28.66 24.03 27.73
CA GLU A 1038 -27.90 23.33 26.69
C GLU A 1038 -28.36 23.81 25.32
N VAL A 1039 -27.44 24.39 24.54
CA VAL A 1039 -27.63 24.74 23.14
C VAL A 1039 -26.97 23.66 22.30
N GLY A 1040 -27.71 23.03 21.40
CA GLY A 1040 -27.18 21.94 20.59
C GLY A 1040 -27.80 21.86 19.21
N TRP A 1041 -27.08 21.24 18.28
CA TRP A 1041 -27.60 20.92 16.96
C TRP A 1041 -28.21 19.51 16.90
N ALA A 1042 -29.50 19.45 16.58
CA ALA A 1042 -30.26 18.23 16.45
C ALA A 1042 -30.18 17.65 15.04
N THR A 1043 -29.44 16.56 14.89
CA THR A 1043 -29.37 15.84 13.61
C THR A 1043 -30.51 14.84 13.48
N ALA A 1044 -31.33 15.00 12.44
CA ALA A 1044 -32.43 14.08 12.14
C ALA A 1044 -31.96 12.62 11.97
N THR A 1045 -32.76 11.68 12.46
CA THR A 1045 -32.47 10.23 12.31
C THR A 1045 -32.38 9.80 10.85
N SER A 1046 -33.14 10.43 9.95
CA SER A 1046 -33.07 10.21 8.50
C SER A 1046 -31.68 10.50 7.94
N HIS A 1047 -31.05 11.61 8.35
CA HIS A 1047 -29.69 11.98 7.97
C HIS A 1047 -28.69 10.87 8.35
N ARG A 1048 -28.75 10.42 9.61
CA ARG A 1048 -27.89 9.34 10.13
C ARG A 1048 -28.10 8.02 9.39
N LEU A 1049 -29.36 7.66 9.06
CA LEU A 1049 -29.66 6.45 8.29
C LEU A 1049 -29.05 6.49 6.88
N VAL A 1050 -29.02 7.66 6.24
CA VAL A 1050 -28.39 7.84 4.93
C VAL A 1050 -26.86 7.69 5.03
N LEU A 1051 -26.22 8.24 6.06
CA LEU A 1051 -24.78 8.04 6.31
C LEU A 1051 -24.44 6.57 6.58
N VAL A 1052 -25.29 5.85 7.31
CA VAL A 1052 -25.14 4.40 7.51
C VAL A 1052 -25.27 3.64 6.18
N ALA A 1053 -26.19 4.05 5.31
CA ALA A 1053 -26.31 3.47 3.97
C ALA A 1053 -25.06 3.73 3.11
N GLN A 1054 -24.46 4.92 3.20
CA GLN A 1054 -23.17 5.21 2.56
C GLN A 1054 -22.08 4.24 3.03
N LEU A 1055 -21.94 4.05 4.34
CA LEU A 1055 -20.96 3.09 4.90
C LEU A 1055 -21.22 1.66 4.41
N ALA A 1056 -22.49 1.27 4.27
CA ALA A 1056 -22.86 -0.03 3.71
C ALA A 1056 -22.45 -0.19 2.24
N ILE A 1057 -22.58 0.86 1.42
CA ILE A 1057 -22.10 0.87 0.02
C ILE A 1057 -20.58 0.71 -0.04
N VAL A 1058 -19.84 1.49 0.77
CA VAL A 1058 -18.38 1.42 0.85
C VAL A 1058 -17.94 0.00 1.28
N ALA A 1059 -18.60 -0.57 2.30
CA ALA A 1059 -18.34 -1.93 2.76
C ALA A 1059 -18.65 -2.98 1.69
N LEU A 1060 -19.77 -2.85 0.96
CA LEU A 1060 -20.15 -3.75 -0.12
C LEU A 1060 -19.10 -3.73 -1.25
N VAL A 1061 -18.66 -2.55 -1.68
CA VAL A 1061 -17.61 -2.42 -2.70
C VAL A 1061 -16.31 -3.08 -2.23
N ALA A 1062 -15.91 -2.87 -0.97
CA ALA A 1062 -14.74 -3.51 -0.39
C ALA A 1062 -14.87 -5.04 -0.34
N VAL A 1063 -16.05 -5.57 0.03
CA VAL A 1063 -16.35 -7.01 0.05
C VAL A 1063 -16.31 -7.60 -1.37
N VAL A 1064 -16.94 -6.97 -2.36
CA VAL A 1064 -16.91 -7.42 -3.76
C VAL A 1064 -15.46 -7.42 -4.27
N MET A 1065 -14.67 -6.39 -3.96
CA MET A 1065 -13.24 -6.36 -4.29
C MET A 1065 -12.44 -7.47 -3.60
N TYR A 1066 -12.80 -7.85 -2.38
CA TYR A 1066 -12.17 -8.94 -1.64
C TYR A 1066 -12.52 -10.30 -2.23
N LEU A 1067 -13.82 -10.58 -2.44
CA LEU A 1067 -14.33 -11.84 -2.98
C LEU A 1067 -13.80 -12.11 -4.38
N THR A 1068 -13.81 -11.11 -5.27
CA THR A 1068 -13.24 -11.25 -6.62
C THR A 1068 -11.74 -11.53 -6.62
N ARG A 1069 -11.02 -11.00 -5.63
CA ARG A 1069 -9.60 -11.33 -5.43
C ARG A 1069 -9.42 -12.74 -4.88
N ALA A 1070 -10.38 -13.27 -4.12
CA ALA A 1070 -10.36 -14.64 -3.62
C ALA A 1070 -10.65 -15.64 -4.75
N GLU A 1071 -11.70 -15.43 -5.54
CA GLU A 1071 -12.05 -16.26 -6.69
C GLU A 1071 -10.93 -16.31 -7.73
N ALA A 1072 -10.32 -15.16 -8.06
CA ALA A 1072 -9.19 -15.13 -8.99
C ALA A 1072 -7.95 -15.87 -8.46
N ARG A 1073 -7.83 -16.08 -7.14
CA ARG A 1073 -6.79 -16.96 -6.56
C ARG A 1073 -7.20 -18.42 -6.64
N GLU A 1074 -8.48 -18.71 -6.48
CA GLU A 1074 -9.01 -20.06 -6.50
C GLU A 1074 -9.02 -20.66 -7.91
N GLN A 1075 -9.34 -19.87 -8.93
CA GLN A 1075 -9.24 -20.26 -10.34
C GLN A 1075 -7.79 -20.46 -10.81
N ARG A 1076 -6.82 -19.86 -10.12
CA ARG A 1076 -5.38 -20.06 -10.38
C ARG A 1076 -4.81 -21.27 -9.64
N ARG A 1077 -5.57 -21.96 -8.77
CA ARG A 1077 -5.12 -23.19 -8.12
C ARG A 1077 -5.08 -24.33 -9.16
N PRO A 1078 -3.93 -24.97 -9.41
CA PRO A 1078 -3.78 -25.94 -10.51
C PRO A 1078 -4.61 -27.24 -10.38
N GLY A 1079 -5.23 -27.54 -9.23
CA GLY A 1079 -5.80 -28.88 -8.98
C GLY A 1079 -7.26 -29.14 -9.40
N ARG A 1080 -8.06 -28.11 -9.71
CA ARG A 1080 -9.53 -28.30 -9.86
C ARG A 1080 -10.00 -28.33 -11.32
N THR A 1081 -9.28 -27.68 -12.23
CA THR A 1081 -9.57 -27.69 -13.67
C THR A 1081 -9.12 -28.98 -14.34
N ASP A 1082 -8.00 -29.57 -13.91
CA ASP A 1082 -7.52 -30.85 -14.46
C ASP A 1082 -8.38 -32.05 -14.02
N ARG A 1083 -8.93 -32.04 -12.80
CA ARG A 1083 -9.90 -33.08 -12.38
C ARG A 1083 -11.18 -33.08 -13.22
N ARG A 1084 -11.69 -31.91 -13.64
CA ARG A 1084 -12.87 -31.85 -14.54
C ARG A 1084 -12.55 -32.29 -15.97
N ARG A 1085 -11.32 -32.08 -16.45
CA ARG A 1085 -10.88 -32.56 -17.78
C ARG A 1085 -10.57 -34.06 -17.78
N GLN A 1086 -9.90 -34.59 -16.76
CA GLN A 1086 -9.64 -36.03 -16.65
C GLN A 1086 -10.91 -36.88 -16.46
N VAL A 1087 -11.96 -36.33 -15.83
CA VAL A 1087 -13.25 -37.01 -15.72
C VAL A 1087 -14.05 -36.96 -17.04
N ALA A 1088 -13.81 -35.96 -17.90
CA ALA A 1088 -14.46 -35.83 -19.20
C ALA A 1088 -13.78 -36.67 -20.31
N ASP A 1089 -12.47 -36.93 -20.22
CA ASP A 1089 -11.69 -37.67 -21.22
C ASP A 1089 -11.55 -39.18 -20.95
N ARG A 1090 -12.29 -39.75 -19.98
CA ARG A 1090 -12.36 -41.22 -19.84
C ARG A 1090 -13.28 -41.79 -20.93
N PRO A 1091 -12.80 -42.66 -21.84
CA PRO A 1091 -13.67 -43.33 -22.79
C PRO A 1091 -14.64 -44.27 -22.05
N PRO A 1092 -15.92 -44.39 -22.47
CA PRO A 1092 -16.87 -45.26 -21.80
C PRO A 1092 -16.46 -46.72 -21.97
N ALA A 1093 -16.30 -47.41 -20.83
CA ALA A 1093 -15.98 -48.84 -20.78
C ALA A 1093 -17.07 -49.67 -21.49
N ARG A 1094 -16.67 -50.37 -22.55
CA ARG A 1094 -17.51 -51.35 -23.26
C ARG A 1094 -17.90 -52.50 -22.33
N ARG A 1095 -19.14 -52.50 -21.85
CA ARG A 1095 -19.79 -53.71 -21.33
C ARG A 1095 -20.12 -54.64 -22.51
N ARG A 1096 -19.36 -55.73 -22.65
CA ARG A 1096 -19.76 -56.92 -23.43
C ARG A 1096 -20.52 -57.86 -22.49
N ALA A 1097 -21.81 -58.07 -22.74
CA ALA A 1097 -22.50 -59.33 -22.42
C ALA A 1097 -23.87 -59.41 -23.15
N ARG A 1098 -23.95 -60.39 -24.07
CA ARG A 1098 -25.07 -61.30 -24.42
C ARG A 1098 -26.51 -60.77 -24.63
N ARG A 1099 -27.09 -61.25 -25.75
CA ARG A 1099 -28.46 -61.16 -26.31
C ARG A 1099 -28.52 -60.21 -27.51
N ASP A 1100 -28.92 -60.56 -28.72
CA ASP A 1100 -29.73 -61.69 -29.19
C ASP A 1100 -29.30 -62.16 -30.60
N ASP A 1101 -29.50 -63.46 -30.81
CA ASP A 1101 -29.61 -64.11 -32.10
C ASP A 1101 -30.87 -63.63 -32.84
N GLY A 1102 -30.79 -63.49 -34.16
CA GLY A 1102 -31.96 -63.59 -35.02
C GLY A 1102 -32.12 -62.50 -36.08
N ALA A 1103 -32.24 -62.96 -37.32
CA ALA A 1103 -32.79 -62.25 -38.48
C ALA A 1103 -31.88 -61.25 -39.21
N ARG A 1104 -31.08 -61.75 -40.16
CA ARG A 1104 -31.47 -61.82 -41.60
C ARG A 1104 -30.30 -62.29 -42.47
N ARG A 1105 -30.39 -63.54 -42.91
CA ARG A 1105 -29.77 -64.04 -44.15
C ARG A 1105 -30.65 -63.66 -45.35
N ARG A 1106 -30.02 -63.61 -46.54
CA ARG A 1106 -30.55 -63.50 -47.93
C ARG A 1106 -30.58 -62.05 -48.45
N ALA A 1107 -30.00 -61.66 -49.60
CA ALA A 1107 -29.58 -62.35 -50.84
C ALA A 1107 -28.42 -61.54 -51.52
N ALA A 1108 -27.33 -62.13 -52.04
CA ALA A 1108 -27.07 -62.78 -53.35
C ALA A 1108 -26.51 -61.84 -54.49
N SER A 1109 -25.18 -61.96 -54.73
CA SER A 1109 -24.27 -61.84 -55.92
C SER A 1109 -24.76 -61.47 -57.36
N PRO A 1110 -23.88 -61.32 -58.41
CA PRO A 1110 -22.51 -60.73 -58.57
C PRO A 1110 -22.17 -60.00 -59.94
N ALA A 1111 -21.03 -59.26 -60.00
CA ALA A 1111 -20.08 -58.95 -61.12
C ALA A 1111 -20.56 -58.21 -62.43
N PRO A 1112 -19.70 -57.68 -63.37
CA PRO A 1112 -18.22 -57.65 -63.53
C PRO A 1112 -17.60 -56.26 -63.96
N PRO A 1113 -16.27 -56.13 -64.26
CA PRO A 1113 -15.56 -54.88 -64.61
C PRO A 1113 -15.15 -54.75 -66.10
N PRO A 1114 -14.74 -53.56 -66.59
CA PRO A 1114 -13.72 -53.47 -67.66
C PRO A 1114 -12.80 -52.20 -67.52
N PRO A 1115 -11.85 -51.90 -68.44
CA PRO A 1115 -10.47 -52.42 -68.48
C PRO A 1115 -9.36 -51.33 -68.60
N ALA A 1116 -8.10 -51.78 -68.70
CA ALA A 1116 -6.85 -51.02 -68.80
C ALA A 1116 -6.36 -50.74 -70.24
N ALA A 1117 -5.50 -49.71 -70.42
CA ALA A 1117 -4.41 -49.51 -71.41
C ALA A 1117 -4.05 -47.98 -71.42
N ASP A 1118 -2.83 -47.47 -71.63
CA ASP A 1118 -1.53 -48.04 -71.95
C ASP A 1118 -0.41 -47.03 -71.65
N GLU A 1119 0.82 -47.55 -71.54
CA GLU A 1119 2.08 -46.86 -71.24
C GLU A 1119 2.59 -45.91 -72.34
N ALA A 1120 3.28 -44.82 -71.93
CA ALA A 1120 4.56 -44.39 -72.54
C ALA A 1120 5.22 -43.21 -71.77
N VAL A 1121 6.32 -43.53 -71.09
CA VAL A 1121 7.40 -42.65 -70.59
C VAL A 1121 8.46 -42.60 -71.72
N PRO A 1122 9.35 -41.59 -71.92
CA PRO A 1122 10.04 -40.96 -70.80
C PRO A 1122 10.61 -39.52 -70.94
N ARG A 1123 11.10 -39.04 -69.78
CA ARG A 1123 12.44 -38.44 -69.50
C ARG A 1123 12.54 -36.97 -69.02
N ARG A 1124 13.34 -36.86 -67.94
CA ARG A 1124 14.11 -35.73 -67.38
C ARG A 1124 13.32 -34.78 -66.44
N ARG A 1125 13.84 -34.33 -65.29
CA ARG A 1125 15.16 -34.45 -64.64
C ARG A 1125 14.97 -34.04 -63.17
N ARG A 1126 15.44 -34.84 -62.22
CA ARG A 1126 15.66 -34.44 -60.82
C ARG A 1126 16.95 -33.62 -60.71
N ARG A 1127 16.95 -32.56 -59.91
CA ARG A 1127 18.06 -32.23 -59.00
C ARG A 1127 17.53 -31.44 -57.79
N THR A 1128 17.81 -32.03 -56.64
CA THR A 1128 17.98 -31.48 -55.29
C THR A 1128 18.82 -30.20 -55.29
N ARG A 1129 18.65 -29.27 -54.34
CA ARG A 1129 18.84 -29.42 -52.89
C ARG A 1129 17.98 -28.45 -52.10
#